data_AF-A0A0W0GBD6-F1
#
_entry.id   AF-A0A0W0GBD6-F1
#
_cell.length_a   1.000
_cell.length_b   1.000
_cell.length_c   1.000
_cell.angle_alpha   90.00
_cell.angle_beta   90.00
_cell.angle_gamma   90.00
#
_symmetry.space_group_name_H-M   'P 1'
#
loop_
_entity.id
_entity.type
_entity.pdbx_description
1 polymer ?
#
loop_
_entity_poly.entity_id
_entity_poly.type
_entity_poly.pdbx_seq_one_letter_code
_entity_poly.pdbx_strand_id
1 'polypeptide(L)'
;MPVPTDISNFIPPLPLNAWKRYSPCYFHRLPIELIIDEIFTYLSIEDIMRLRRVDKAFFLLTHDPLIWRHFLERLNLPIPPIRPNFRYTLEATDFEIEQLVTKAVRADDNWRKPNPKLSHQEVVFAFQQVLEMKLLPGGRFLVASIKDAHSYRYWLSIYCLDHPSGLEHAPLARLELPSKAYNIQAKFMPWEYQQGIMIMYSVRRAENGDYKGMDPANFTAATDMEPPFPLVYDLKILHISLESLELTSDPTVDPKSKAHKARVASLGPPCQCVFYRLDNKHPIEHPSLFEFNGHAYALYSERNIIRLFDLSAAKRYAMSLSRDTNFQNLVHMIRGIRVLPDINKLLVVRTVRTSVLRSERTDLHLIEIYDIPTEAWALNDDQLPSVNAQDRVYIEGKNVASFHISDYPVVSRGSDLPSLYERKDMAPLSPISIYARTFFPQGLLHYEIFPVWKDGKWDYILDAVIPQTVHRSEPNQSHVIPGIYRSLVYTTPSDDRSGNPKLLSMRRYFNPRYAPDTYEPYKQVESLFVPVLGKERYPVPKLLYTSFEACDPTYNGIANHGVSAITWDEGTGRVCIASQKDMKIVIMDLGKLPPPVDRRLDMWRDAIVLLRRAHLINRSGLDADQGRFDVWQRAIDLLNRAQEFSKAESPSLKCDASMAMEVV
;
A
#
# COMPACT_ATOMS: atom_id res chain seq x y z
N MET A 1 -5.19 0.15 29.65
CA MET A 1 -5.03 -0.90 30.68
C MET A 1 -4.54 -2.15 29.97
N PRO A 2 -3.49 -2.83 30.44
CA PRO A 2 -3.08 -4.08 29.82
C PRO A 2 -4.18 -5.11 30.09
N VAL A 3 -4.81 -5.60 29.02
CA VAL A 3 -5.70 -6.76 29.11
C VAL A 3 -4.78 -7.96 29.42
N PRO A 4 -5.09 -8.81 30.41
CA PRO A 4 -4.27 -9.98 30.71
C PRO A 4 -4.11 -10.84 29.45
N THR A 5 -2.87 -10.99 28.97
CA THR A 5 -2.43 -11.91 27.92
C THR A 5 -2.43 -13.35 28.44
N ASP A 6 -3.53 -13.77 29.06
CA ASP A 6 -3.69 -15.13 29.54
C ASP A 6 -4.24 -15.97 28.38
N ILE A 7 -3.32 -16.45 27.53
CA ILE A 7 -3.56 -17.27 26.33
C ILE A 7 -4.47 -18.47 26.67
N SER A 8 -4.44 -18.97 27.91
CA SER A 8 -5.28 -20.09 28.36
C SER A 8 -6.78 -19.80 28.35
N ASN A 9 -7.22 -18.54 28.33
CA ASN A 9 -8.64 -18.18 28.24
C ASN A 9 -9.18 -18.18 26.80
N PHE A 10 -8.28 -18.19 25.80
CA PHE A 10 -8.63 -18.02 24.37
C PHE A 10 -8.44 -19.29 23.55
N ILE A 11 -7.66 -20.24 24.05
CA ILE A 11 -7.60 -21.59 23.50
C ILE A 11 -8.84 -22.35 24.02
N PRO A 12 -9.72 -22.93 23.16
CA PRO A 12 -10.79 -23.81 23.64
C PRO A 12 -10.20 -24.88 24.59
N PRO A 13 -10.91 -25.44 25.57
CA PRO A 13 -10.34 -26.37 26.55
C PRO A 13 -9.76 -27.69 25.97
N LEU A 14 -9.81 -27.88 24.65
CA LEU A 14 -9.37 -29.10 23.96
C LEU A 14 -7.84 -29.20 23.71
N PRO A 15 -7.08 -28.14 23.34
CA PRO A 15 -5.61 -28.18 23.24
C PRO A 15 -4.91 -28.03 24.60
N LEU A 16 -5.51 -27.36 25.59
CA LEU A 16 -4.98 -27.28 26.96
C LEU A 16 -4.81 -28.68 27.60
N ASN A 17 -5.59 -29.66 27.15
CA ASN A 17 -5.42 -31.05 27.57
C ASN A 17 -4.16 -31.74 27.03
N ALA A 18 -3.49 -31.20 25.99
CA ALA A 18 -2.22 -31.70 25.48
C ALA A 18 -1.01 -31.16 26.27
N TRP A 19 -1.15 -29.95 26.84
CA TRP A 19 -0.17 -29.26 27.68
C TRP A 19 -0.26 -29.72 29.15
N LYS A 20 -0.20 -31.04 29.37
CA LYS A 20 -0.23 -31.64 30.71
C LYS A 20 1.19 -31.94 31.17
N ARG A 21 1.44 -31.86 32.50
CA ARG A 21 2.71 -32.27 33.13
C ARG A 21 3.17 -33.69 32.76
N TYR A 22 2.24 -34.57 32.35
CA TYR A 22 2.49 -35.95 31.97
C TYR A 22 2.51 -36.19 30.44
N SER A 23 2.59 -35.14 29.63
CA SER A 23 2.69 -35.29 28.17
C SER A 23 3.98 -36.04 27.78
N PRO A 24 3.95 -36.97 26.81
CA PRO A 24 5.15 -37.66 26.34
C PRO A 24 6.11 -36.73 25.59
N CYS A 25 5.61 -35.59 25.08
CA CYS A 25 6.42 -34.53 24.50
C CYS A 25 6.95 -33.61 25.61
N TYR A 26 8.27 -33.44 25.69
CA TYR A 26 8.88 -32.56 26.70
C TYR A 26 8.51 -31.09 26.51
N PHE A 27 8.33 -30.63 25.27
CA PHE A 27 7.86 -29.27 25.00
C PHE A 27 6.49 -29.01 25.60
N HIS A 28 5.58 -29.99 25.55
CA HIS A 28 4.23 -29.86 26.11
C HIS A 28 4.20 -29.74 27.64
N ARG A 29 5.33 -29.94 28.32
CA ARG A 29 5.46 -29.76 29.78
C ARG A 29 5.93 -28.36 30.15
N LEU A 30 6.41 -27.57 29.19
CA LEU A 30 6.87 -26.21 29.41
C LEU A 30 5.68 -25.23 29.39
N PRO A 31 5.75 -24.13 30.15
CA PRO A 31 4.89 -22.96 29.97
C PRO A 31 4.88 -22.50 28.51
N ILE A 32 3.70 -22.13 28.00
CA ILE A 32 3.51 -21.70 26.61
C ILE A 32 4.35 -20.44 26.33
N GLU A 33 4.44 -19.55 27.31
CA GLU A 33 5.19 -18.31 27.26
C GLU A 33 6.68 -18.58 27.01
N LEU A 34 7.28 -19.55 27.70
CA LEU A 34 8.67 -19.94 27.47
C LEU A 34 8.88 -20.52 26.07
N ILE A 35 7.88 -21.18 25.49
CA ILE A 35 8.01 -21.73 24.15
C ILE A 35 7.95 -20.63 23.11
N ILE A 36 7.02 -19.68 23.25
CA ILE A 36 6.86 -18.57 22.30
C ILE A 36 8.02 -17.58 22.43
N ASP A 37 8.29 -17.09 23.64
CA ASP A 37 9.17 -15.93 23.86
C ASP A 37 10.66 -16.35 23.89
N GLU A 38 10.97 -17.56 24.36
CA GLU A 38 12.36 -18.01 24.55
C GLU A 38 12.80 -19.09 23.57
N ILE A 39 11.93 -20.02 23.14
CA ILE A 39 12.36 -21.12 22.25
C ILE A 39 12.15 -20.76 20.78
N PHE A 40 10.94 -20.32 20.43
CA PHE A 40 10.57 -20.05 19.05
C PHE A 40 11.30 -18.85 18.45
N THR A 41 11.80 -17.94 19.28
CA THR A 41 12.65 -16.83 18.85
C THR A 41 13.98 -17.29 18.22
N TYR A 42 14.46 -18.50 18.52
CA TYR A 42 15.65 -19.07 17.87
C TYR A 42 15.34 -19.88 16.59
N LEU A 43 14.07 -20.10 16.27
CA LEU A 43 13.67 -20.88 15.10
C LEU A 43 13.53 -19.99 13.86
N SER A 44 13.79 -20.55 12.68
CA SER A 44 13.49 -19.87 11.43
C SER A 44 12.00 -19.99 11.08
N ILE A 45 11.51 -19.17 10.15
CA ILE A 45 10.14 -19.31 9.62
C ILE A 45 9.90 -20.73 9.09
N GLU A 46 10.88 -21.32 8.40
CA GLU A 46 10.76 -22.69 7.88
C GLU A 46 10.63 -23.73 9.00
N ASP A 47 11.31 -23.54 10.13
CA ASP A 47 11.20 -24.42 11.29
C ASP A 47 9.83 -24.30 11.95
N ILE A 48 9.29 -23.08 12.10
CA ILE A 48 7.91 -22.86 12.55
C ILE A 48 6.91 -23.56 11.61
N MET A 49 7.12 -23.46 10.30
CA MET A 49 6.28 -24.14 9.30
C MET A 49 6.42 -25.67 9.34
N ARG A 50 7.57 -26.21 9.76
CA ARG A 50 7.75 -27.65 10.00
C ARG A 50 7.08 -28.09 11.30
N LEU A 51 7.16 -27.28 12.36
CA LEU A 51 6.50 -27.55 13.65
C LEU A 51 4.98 -27.69 13.49
N ARG A 52 4.36 -26.93 12.58
CA ARG A 52 2.94 -27.08 12.22
C ARG A 52 2.52 -28.50 11.86
N ARG A 53 3.46 -29.31 11.35
CA ARG A 53 3.23 -30.67 10.87
C ARG A 53 3.50 -31.74 11.92
N VAL A 54 4.00 -31.36 13.10
CA VAL A 54 4.38 -32.31 14.17
C VAL A 54 3.14 -32.82 14.89
N ASP A 55 2.34 -31.91 15.45
CA ASP A 55 1.09 -32.26 16.10
C ASP A 55 0.10 -31.08 16.14
N LYS A 56 -1.09 -31.34 16.67
CA LYS A 56 -2.20 -30.37 16.73
C LYS A 56 -1.94 -29.20 17.66
N ALA A 57 -1.19 -29.41 18.75
CA ALA A 57 -0.86 -28.35 19.70
C ALA A 57 0.13 -27.37 19.07
N PHE A 58 1.18 -27.89 18.41
CA PHE A 58 2.09 -27.04 17.63
C PHE A 58 1.41 -26.38 16.43
N PHE A 59 0.49 -27.09 15.75
CA PHE A 59 -0.31 -26.47 14.69
C PHE A 59 -1.03 -25.22 15.20
N LEU A 60 -1.73 -25.28 16.33
CA LEU A 60 -2.42 -24.12 16.87
C LEU A 60 -1.47 -23.04 17.40
N LEU A 61 -0.44 -23.45 18.15
CA LEU A 61 0.52 -22.54 18.77
C LEU A 61 1.29 -21.72 17.74
N THR A 62 1.69 -22.32 16.62
CA THR A 62 2.44 -21.63 15.54
C THR A 62 1.61 -20.63 14.71
N HIS A 63 0.30 -20.52 14.97
CA HIS A 63 -0.53 -19.44 14.43
C HIS A 63 -0.67 -18.27 15.42
N ASP A 64 -0.02 -18.34 16.59
CA ASP A 64 -0.03 -17.23 17.54
C ASP A 64 0.65 -15.99 16.92
N PRO A 65 -0.03 -14.83 16.92
CA PRO A 65 0.47 -13.64 16.23
C PRO A 65 1.72 -13.03 16.89
N LEU A 66 2.04 -13.37 18.14
CA LEU A 66 3.27 -12.92 18.81
C LEU A 66 4.53 -13.54 18.15
N ILE A 67 4.45 -14.80 17.72
CA ILE A 67 5.55 -15.46 17.00
C ILE A 67 5.88 -14.67 15.72
N TRP A 68 4.84 -14.32 14.97
CA TRP A 68 4.98 -13.59 13.71
C TRP A 68 5.37 -12.13 13.91
N ARG A 69 4.98 -11.52 15.04
CA ARG A 69 5.47 -10.21 15.46
C ARG A 69 7.00 -10.22 15.64
N HIS A 70 7.56 -11.22 16.32
CA HIS A 70 9.01 -11.33 16.50
C HIS A 70 9.75 -11.51 15.18
N PHE A 71 9.18 -12.27 14.23
CA PHE A 71 9.74 -12.32 12.88
C PHE A 71 9.70 -10.98 12.18
N LEU A 72 8.57 -10.26 12.29
CA LEU A 72 8.41 -8.94 11.68
C LEU A 72 9.46 -7.93 12.17
N GLU A 73 9.74 -7.91 13.49
CA GLU A 73 10.74 -7.04 14.12
C GLU A 73 12.18 -7.33 13.65
N ARG A 74 12.46 -8.57 13.24
CA ARG A 74 13.79 -9.02 12.76
C ARG A 74 13.90 -9.08 11.24
N LEU A 75 12.79 -8.93 10.52
CA LEU A 75 12.76 -9.12 9.07
C LEU A 75 13.35 -7.90 8.37
N ASN A 76 14.47 -8.08 7.68
CA ASN A 76 15.06 -7.02 6.87
C ASN A 76 14.60 -7.10 5.40
N LEU A 77 13.31 -6.92 5.20
CA LEU A 77 12.67 -6.82 3.88
C LEU A 77 11.76 -5.59 3.87
N PRO A 78 11.40 -5.06 2.68
CA PRO A 78 10.30 -4.13 2.55
C PRO A 78 9.02 -4.75 3.13
N ILE A 79 8.48 -4.13 4.17
CA ILE A 79 7.23 -4.50 4.85
C ILE A 79 6.37 -3.25 4.85
N PRO A 80 5.08 -3.33 4.48
CA PRO A 80 4.20 -2.18 4.56
C PRO A 80 3.87 -1.87 6.03
N PRO A 81 3.54 -0.61 6.38
CA PRO A 81 3.03 -0.30 7.71
C PRO A 81 1.83 -1.17 8.06
N ILE A 82 1.84 -1.67 9.30
CA ILE A 82 0.70 -2.36 9.88
C ILE A 82 -0.42 -1.33 10.07
N ARG A 83 -1.67 -1.73 9.78
CA ARG A 83 -2.80 -0.82 9.93
C ARG A 83 -2.93 -0.37 11.41
N PRO A 84 -3.32 0.88 11.69
CA PRO A 84 -3.34 1.42 13.06
C PRO A 84 -4.22 0.65 14.06
N ASN A 85 -5.34 0.07 13.60
CA ASN A 85 -6.30 -0.63 14.46
C ASN A 85 -5.99 -2.14 14.60
N PHE A 86 -4.87 -2.64 14.07
CA PHE A 86 -4.52 -4.05 14.23
C PHE A 86 -4.31 -4.39 15.72
N ARG A 87 -4.83 -5.53 16.17
CA ARG A 87 -4.71 -6.00 17.56
C ARG A 87 -4.22 -7.45 17.58
N TYR A 88 -3.44 -7.78 18.61
CA TYR A 88 -2.93 -9.13 18.87
C TYR A 88 -3.89 -9.87 19.82
N THR A 89 -5.04 -10.33 19.34
CA THR A 89 -6.19 -10.77 20.16
C THR A 89 -6.71 -12.19 19.85
N LEU A 90 -5.91 -13.03 19.17
CA LEU A 90 -6.27 -14.33 18.58
C LEU A 90 -7.64 -14.35 17.85
N GLU A 91 -8.04 -13.23 17.23
CA GLU A 91 -9.26 -13.12 16.44
C GLU A 91 -9.04 -13.61 15.00
N ALA A 92 -10.13 -13.77 14.22
CA ALA A 92 -10.04 -14.22 12.82
C ALA A 92 -9.17 -13.28 11.95
N THR A 93 -8.97 -12.04 12.39
CA THR A 93 -8.10 -11.01 11.77
C THR A 93 -6.61 -11.19 12.07
N ASP A 94 -6.22 -12.04 13.02
CA ASP A 94 -4.87 -11.97 13.59
C ASP A 94 -3.84 -12.75 12.80
N PHE A 95 -4.31 -13.50 11.81
CA PHE A 95 -3.47 -14.08 10.75
C PHE A 95 -2.91 -13.02 9.80
N GLU A 96 -3.34 -11.75 9.88
CA GLU A 96 -2.84 -10.68 9.03
C GLU A 96 -1.32 -10.51 9.14
N ILE A 97 -0.73 -10.66 10.34
CA ILE A 97 0.73 -10.54 10.52
C ILE A 97 1.48 -11.72 9.91
N GLU A 98 0.99 -12.94 10.11
CA GLU A 98 1.55 -14.13 9.44
C GLU A 98 1.50 -13.96 7.92
N GLN A 99 0.35 -13.54 7.38
CA GLN A 99 0.18 -13.30 5.95
C GLN A 99 1.12 -12.21 5.47
N LEU A 100 1.31 -11.14 6.25
CA LEU A 100 2.20 -10.05 5.93
C LEU A 100 3.66 -10.51 5.83
N VAL A 101 4.16 -11.22 6.85
CA VAL A 101 5.51 -11.79 6.85
C VAL A 101 5.69 -12.74 5.66
N THR A 102 4.73 -13.64 5.46
CA THR A 102 4.81 -14.64 4.40
C THR A 102 4.76 -14.00 3.00
N LYS A 103 3.89 -12.99 2.79
CA LYS A 103 3.80 -12.23 1.53
C LYS A 103 5.09 -11.45 1.28
N ALA A 104 5.65 -10.78 2.29
CA ALA A 104 6.89 -10.00 2.16
C ALA A 104 8.08 -10.89 1.75
N VAL A 105 8.26 -12.05 2.40
CA VAL A 105 9.31 -13.02 2.06
C VAL A 105 9.13 -13.54 0.64
N ARG A 106 7.93 -14.02 0.29
CA ARG A 106 7.64 -14.54 -1.06
C ARG A 106 7.78 -13.49 -2.14
N ALA A 107 7.30 -12.28 -1.89
CA ALA A 107 7.42 -11.17 -2.82
C ALA A 107 8.89 -10.85 -3.07
N ASP A 108 9.75 -10.81 -2.03
CA ASP A 108 11.18 -10.57 -2.25
C ASP A 108 11.88 -11.74 -2.96
N ASP A 109 11.57 -12.99 -2.62
CA ASP A 109 12.15 -14.14 -3.31
C ASP A 109 11.78 -14.14 -4.80
N ASN A 110 10.50 -13.96 -5.11
CA ASN A 110 10.03 -13.81 -6.49
C ASN A 110 10.66 -12.58 -7.17
N TRP A 111 10.81 -11.46 -6.45
CA TRP A 111 11.51 -10.27 -6.93
C TRP A 111 13.00 -10.49 -7.18
N ARG A 112 13.62 -11.55 -6.66
CA ARG A 112 15.02 -11.90 -6.92
C ARG A 112 15.19 -13.03 -7.94
N LYS A 113 14.13 -13.79 -8.24
CA LYS A 113 14.19 -14.86 -9.25
C LYS A 113 14.60 -14.30 -10.62
N PRO A 114 15.42 -15.01 -11.41
CA PRO A 114 15.78 -14.57 -12.77
C PRO A 114 14.55 -14.32 -13.65
N ASN A 115 13.51 -15.15 -13.51
CA ASN A 115 12.23 -15.04 -14.20
C ASN A 115 11.12 -14.81 -13.16
N PRO A 116 10.85 -13.56 -12.76
CA PRO A 116 9.83 -13.28 -11.77
C PRO A 116 8.43 -13.53 -12.37
N LYS A 117 7.51 -14.04 -11.57
CA LYS A 117 6.14 -14.37 -12.02
C LYS A 117 5.12 -13.45 -11.38
N LEU A 118 4.21 -12.90 -12.18
CA LEU A 118 3.10 -12.12 -11.67
C LEU A 118 1.85 -13.02 -11.67
N SER A 119 1.52 -13.57 -10.51
CA SER A 119 0.48 -14.59 -10.41
C SER A 119 -0.89 -13.95 -10.26
N HIS A 120 -1.82 -14.29 -11.14
CA HIS A 120 -3.23 -13.93 -10.96
C HIS A 120 -3.75 -14.53 -9.65
N GLN A 121 -4.31 -13.66 -8.82
CA GLN A 121 -4.93 -14.07 -7.57
C GLN A 121 -6.44 -14.08 -7.72
N GLU A 122 -7.03 -12.95 -8.08
CA GLU A 122 -8.46 -12.71 -7.95
C GLU A 122 -8.93 -11.59 -8.87
N VAL A 123 -10.22 -11.60 -9.19
CA VAL A 123 -10.91 -10.52 -9.91
C VAL A 123 -11.94 -9.90 -8.99
N VAL A 124 -11.80 -8.60 -8.72
CA VAL A 124 -12.80 -7.80 -8.03
C VAL A 124 -13.71 -7.14 -9.05
N PHE A 125 -15.00 -7.39 -8.97
CA PHE A 125 -15.98 -6.72 -9.82
C PHE A 125 -16.21 -5.29 -9.31
N ALA A 126 -15.76 -4.29 -10.07
CA ALA A 126 -16.07 -2.89 -9.79
C ALA A 126 -17.50 -2.52 -10.20
N PHE A 127 -18.14 -3.35 -11.05
CA PHE A 127 -19.46 -3.13 -11.67
C PHE A 127 -19.55 -1.89 -12.58
N GLN A 128 -18.49 -1.09 -12.64
CA GLN A 128 -18.37 0.21 -13.28
C GLN A 128 -16.94 0.35 -13.83
N GLN A 129 -16.73 1.27 -14.78
CA GLN A 129 -15.41 1.50 -15.36
C GLN A 129 -14.51 2.21 -14.35
N VAL A 130 -13.33 1.63 -14.07
CA VAL A 130 -12.35 2.20 -13.16
C VAL A 130 -11.48 3.20 -13.91
N LEU A 131 -11.36 4.41 -13.37
CA LEU A 131 -10.67 5.53 -14.02
C LEU A 131 -9.35 5.91 -13.35
N GLU A 132 -9.26 5.67 -12.05
CA GLU A 132 -8.08 5.94 -11.22
C GLU A 132 -8.23 5.16 -9.92
N MET A 133 -7.13 4.71 -9.33
CA MET A 133 -7.15 4.02 -8.04
C MET A 133 -5.86 4.19 -7.25
N LYS A 134 -5.98 4.08 -5.93
CA LYS A 134 -4.86 4.11 -4.99
C LYS A 134 -5.03 2.97 -3.99
N LEU A 135 -4.05 2.05 -3.99
CA LEU A 135 -3.95 0.98 -3.00
C LEU A 135 -3.36 1.56 -1.71
N LEU A 136 -3.96 1.21 -0.58
CA LEU A 136 -3.38 1.54 0.71
C LEU A 136 -2.27 0.56 1.09
N PRO A 137 -1.29 1.00 1.89
CA PRO A 137 -0.24 0.13 2.38
C PRO A 137 -0.79 -1.15 3.03
N GLY A 138 -0.16 -2.28 2.73
CA GLY A 138 -0.63 -3.60 3.19
C GLY A 138 -1.64 -4.26 2.24
N GLY A 139 -2.11 -3.54 1.23
CA GLY A 139 -2.85 -4.13 0.10
C GLY A 139 -4.30 -4.53 0.38
N ARG A 140 -4.82 -4.32 1.60
CA ARG A 140 -6.18 -4.72 1.99
C ARG A 140 -7.26 -3.77 1.47
N PHE A 141 -7.02 -2.47 1.53
CA PHE A 141 -8.01 -1.46 1.13
C PHE A 141 -7.58 -0.76 -0.16
N LEU A 142 -8.56 -0.52 -1.04
CA LEU A 142 -8.37 0.16 -2.32
C LEU A 142 -9.41 1.27 -2.46
N VAL A 143 -8.97 2.46 -2.84
CA VAL A 143 -9.84 3.57 -3.22
C VAL A 143 -9.82 3.71 -4.73
N ALA A 144 -11.00 3.78 -5.38
CA ALA A 144 -11.10 3.92 -6.82
C ALA A 144 -12.11 5.00 -7.23
N SER A 145 -11.74 5.83 -8.21
CA SER A 145 -12.69 6.62 -8.98
C SER A 145 -13.26 5.73 -10.09
N ILE A 146 -14.59 5.63 -10.12
CA ILE A 146 -15.31 4.81 -11.08
C ILE A 146 -16.38 5.63 -11.80
N LYS A 147 -16.74 5.21 -13.01
CA LYS A 147 -17.86 5.76 -13.76
C LYS A 147 -18.76 4.68 -14.32
N ASP A 148 -20.02 5.05 -14.52
CA ASP A 148 -20.92 4.22 -15.29
C ASP A 148 -20.47 4.15 -16.76
N ALA A 149 -20.72 3.01 -17.41
CA ALA A 149 -20.32 2.81 -18.80
C ALA A 149 -21.17 3.65 -19.78
N HIS A 150 -22.43 3.91 -19.42
CA HIS A 150 -23.41 4.57 -20.29
C HIS A 150 -23.86 5.95 -19.77
N SER A 151 -23.45 6.36 -18.57
CA SER A 151 -23.81 7.66 -18.00
C SER A 151 -22.58 8.44 -17.54
N TYR A 152 -22.74 9.76 -17.45
CA TYR A 152 -21.72 10.68 -16.90
C TYR A 152 -21.76 10.72 -15.37
N ARG A 153 -22.12 9.60 -14.72
CA ARG A 153 -22.16 9.50 -13.27
C ARG A 153 -20.85 8.94 -12.76
N TYR A 154 -20.31 9.62 -11.76
CA TYR A 154 -19.02 9.34 -11.18
C TYR A 154 -19.19 8.98 -9.71
N TRP A 155 -18.37 8.04 -9.24
CA TRP A 155 -18.30 7.69 -7.84
C TRP A 155 -16.87 7.52 -7.37
N LEU A 156 -16.65 7.79 -6.10
CA LEU A 156 -15.52 7.32 -5.33
C LEU A 156 -15.96 6.08 -4.56
N SER A 157 -15.29 4.95 -4.75
CA SER A 157 -15.62 3.69 -4.07
C SER A 157 -14.42 3.12 -3.31
N ILE A 158 -14.71 2.50 -2.17
CA ILE A 158 -13.72 1.89 -1.29
C ILE A 158 -13.97 0.39 -1.24
N TYR A 159 -12.94 -0.41 -1.49
CA TYR A 159 -13.00 -1.86 -1.55
C TYR A 159 -12.13 -2.49 -0.45
N CYS A 160 -12.57 -3.65 0.06
CA CYS A 160 -11.73 -4.57 0.84
C CYS A 160 -11.36 -5.74 -0.08
N LEU A 161 -10.07 -5.93 -0.33
CA LEU A 161 -9.56 -6.91 -1.29
C LEU A 161 -9.30 -8.30 -0.70
N ASP A 162 -9.27 -8.42 0.63
CA ASP A 162 -8.95 -9.69 1.31
C ASP A 162 -10.20 -10.34 1.96
N HIS A 163 -11.42 -9.97 1.56
CA HIS A 163 -12.64 -10.52 2.14
C HIS A 163 -12.87 -11.99 1.67
N PRO A 164 -13.08 -12.97 2.58
CA PRO A 164 -13.09 -14.39 2.24
C PRO A 164 -14.27 -14.86 1.38
N SER A 165 -15.32 -14.04 1.20
CA SER A 165 -16.45 -14.37 0.34
C SER A 165 -16.13 -14.39 -1.16
N GLY A 166 -14.94 -13.93 -1.58
CA GLY A 166 -14.24 -14.26 -2.83
C GLY A 166 -14.87 -13.88 -4.17
N LEU A 167 -16.16 -13.51 -4.24
CA LEU A 167 -16.86 -13.35 -5.52
C LEU A 167 -17.80 -12.13 -5.59
N GLU A 168 -18.09 -11.47 -4.47
CA GLU A 168 -19.02 -10.32 -4.41
C GLU A 168 -18.44 -9.18 -3.57
N HIS A 169 -17.29 -8.66 -4.00
CA HIS A 169 -16.65 -7.48 -3.41
C HIS A 169 -17.43 -6.21 -3.78
N ALA A 170 -18.64 -6.10 -3.25
CA ALA A 170 -19.35 -4.84 -3.27
C ALA A 170 -18.46 -3.79 -2.56
N PRO A 171 -18.44 -2.54 -3.06
CA PRO A 171 -17.70 -1.49 -2.37
C PRO A 171 -18.27 -1.31 -0.95
N LEU A 172 -17.37 -1.21 0.04
CA LEU A 172 -17.73 -0.95 1.44
C LEU A 172 -18.39 0.41 1.61
N ALA A 173 -17.94 1.38 0.81
CA ALA A 173 -18.48 2.72 0.78
C ALA A 173 -18.45 3.27 -0.65
N ARG A 174 -19.44 4.09 -0.97
CA ARG A 174 -19.56 4.76 -2.26
C ARG A 174 -20.05 6.20 -2.05
N LEU A 175 -19.37 7.14 -2.69
CA LEU A 175 -19.71 8.57 -2.69
C LEU A 175 -19.89 9.04 -4.13
N GLU A 176 -21.00 9.73 -4.41
CA GLU A 176 -21.25 10.32 -5.72
C GLU A 176 -20.39 11.57 -5.95
N LEU A 177 -19.86 11.70 -7.17
CA LEU A 177 -18.98 12.78 -7.59
C LEU A 177 -19.56 13.48 -8.83
N PRO A 178 -19.29 14.78 -9.02
CA PRO A 178 -19.72 15.49 -10.22
C PRO A 178 -18.82 15.19 -11.44
N SER A 179 -17.58 14.74 -11.24
CA SER A 179 -16.65 14.32 -12.31
C SER A 179 -15.73 13.22 -11.80
N LYS A 180 -14.83 12.72 -12.69
CA LYS A 180 -13.69 11.88 -12.30
C LYS A 180 -12.93 12.51 -11.11
N ALA A 181 -12.56 11.67 -10.14
CA ALA A 181 -11.61 12.02 -9.09
C ALA A 181 -10.18 11.86 -9.64
N TYR A 182 -9.42 12.95 -9.63
CA TYR A 182 -8.05 13.01 -10.11
C TYR A 182 -7.04 13.03 -8.96
N ASN A 183 -5.85 12.54 -9.23
CA ASN A 183 -4.69 12.56 -8.34
C ASN A 183 -5.03 12.00 -6.95
N ILE A 184 -5.70 10.84 -6.92
CA ILE A 184 -6.19 10.25 -5.68
C ILE A 184 -5.00 9.91 -4.76
N GLN A 185 -5.03 10.47 -3.55
CA GLN A 185 -4.14 10.12 -2.46
C GLN A 185 -4.97 9.52 -1.33
N ALA A 186 -4.48 8.42 -0.75
CA ALA A 186 -5.11 7.76 0.38
C ALA A 186 -4.04 7.28 1.36
N LYS A 187 -4.19 7.60 2.65
CA LYS A 187 -3.28 7.15 3.72
C LYS A 187 -4.05 6.88 5.01
N PHE A 188 -3.53 5.95 5.82
CA PHE A 188 -3.99 5.81 7.20
C PHE A 188 -3.53 7.01 8.01
N MET A 189 -4.48 7.79 8.52
CA MET A 189 -4.22 8.99 9.31
C MET A 189 -5.36 9.23 10.30
N PRO A 190 -5.08 9.79 11.49
CA PRO A 190 -6.13 10.13 12.45
C PRO A 190 -6.88 11.41 12.03
N TRP A 191 -8.16 11.46 12.37
CA TRP A 191 -9.01 12.65 12.33
C TRP A 191 -9.89 12.66 13.58
N GLU A 192 -9.94 13.78 14.32
CA GLU A 192 -10.73 13.90 15.56
C GLU A 192 -10.54 12.70 16.53
N TYR A 193 -9.28 12.29 16.74
CA TYR A 193 -8.91 11.13 17.57
C TYR A 193 -9.34 9.75 17.04
N GLN A 194 -9.96 9.67 15.88
CA GLN A 194 -10.35 8.41 15.23
C GLN A 194 -9.36 8.02 14.13
N GLN A 195 -8.86 6.79 14.21
CA GLN A 195 -8.05 6.20 13.14
C GLN A 195 -8.91 5.91 11.91
N GLY A 196 -8.44 6.31 10.75
CA GLY A 196 -9.21 6.19 9.51
C GLY A 196 -8.33 6.21 8.27
N ILE A 197 -9.00 6.16 7.13
CA ILE A 197 -8.39 6.44 5.83
C ILE A 197 -8.71 7.90 5.48
N MET A 198 -7.67 8.71 5.35
CA MET A 198 -7.76 10.06 4.80
C MET A 198 -7.63 9.97 3.27
N ILE A 199 -8.57 10.54 2.54
CA ILE A 199 -8.64 10.49 1.07
C ILE A 199 -8.65 11.92 0.54
N MET A 200 -7.69 12.24 -0.33
CA MET A 200 -7.56 13.53 -0.99
C MET A 200 -7.65 13.33 -2.50
N TYR A 201 -8.45 14.15 -3.16
CA TYR A 201 -8.61 14.10 -4.62
C TYR A 201 -9.04 15.47 -5.15
N SER A 202 -8.77 15.71 -6.44
CA SER A 202 -9.29 16.87 -7.15
C SER A 202 -10.37 16.50 -8.16
N VAL A 203 -11.25 17.46 -8.44
CA VAL A 203 -12.39 17.33 -9.35
C VAL A 203 -12.37 18.51 -10.29
N ARG A 204 -12.83 18.31 -11.53
CA ARG A 204 -12.90 19.37 -12.54
C ARG A 204 -14.34 19.67 -12.84
N ARG A 205 -14.68 20.96 -12.90
CA ARG A 205 -16.00 21.43 -13.32
C ARG A 205 -15.84 22.52 -14.36
N ALA A 206 -16.86 22.69 -15.19
CA ALA A 206 -17.00 23.88 -15.99
C ALA A 206 -17.33 25.09 -15.11
N GLU A 207 -16.70 26.24 -15.36
CA GLU A 207 -16.94 27.48 -14.60
C GLU A 207 -18.40 27.94 -14.69
N ASN A 208 -19.01 27.83 -15.88
CA ASN A 208 -20.36 28.34 -16.18
C ASN A 208 -21.45 27.26 -16.15
N GLY A 209 -21.24 26.17 -15.42
CA GLY A 209 -22.18 25.04 -15.33
C GLY A 209 -22.02 23.99 -16.44
N ASP A 210 -22.86 22.97 -16.41
CA ASP A 210 -22.72 21.79 -17.28
C ASP A 210 -22.99 22.12 -18.75
N TYR A 211 -21.96 21.97 -19.59
CA TYR A 211 -22.11 22.05 -21.05
C TYR A 211 -22.70 20.74 -21.59
N LYS A 212 -23.89 20.80 -22.19
CA LYS A 212 -24.59 19.60 -22.70
C LYS A 212 -23.70 18.79 -23.65
N GLY A 213 -23.56 17.50 -23.33
CA GLY A 213 -22.80 16.54 -24.16
C GLY A 213 -21.28 16.64 -24.02
N MET A 214 -20.77 17.50 -23.14
CA MET A 214 -19.34 17.61 -22.86
C MET A 214 -19.06 17.22 -21.42
N ASP A 215 -18.08 16.34 -21.26
CA ASP A 215 -17.65 15.86 -19.95
C ASP A 215 -16.27 16.45 -19.62
N PRO A 216 -16.14 17.25 -18.54
CA PRO A 216 -14.84 17.75 -18.07
C PRO A 216 -13.80 16.63 -17.89
N ALA A 217 -14.24 15.39 -17.64
CA ALA A 217 -13.36 14.25 -17.47
C ALA A 217 -12.55 13.90 -18.74
N ASN A 218 -13.09 14.21 -19.93
CA ASN A 218 -12.50 13.88 -21.22
C ASN A 218 -11.36 14.82 -21.63
N PHE A 219 -11.29 16.01 -21.03
CA PHE A 219 -10.27 17.00 -21.35
C PHE A 219 -9.09 16.82 -20.39
N THR A 220 -8.07 16.08 -20.82
CA THR A 220 -6.83 15.92 -20.03
C THR A 220 -5.74 16.87 -20.53
N ALA A 221 -4.97 17.44 -19.60
CA ALA A 221 -3.76 18.20 -19.93
C ALA A 221 -2.71 17.33 -20.66
N ALA A 222 -2.81 16.00 -20.58
CA ALA A 222 -1.93 15.06 -21.27
C ALA A 222 -2.21 14.94 -22.77
N THR A 223 -3.42 15.29 -23.23
CA THR A 223 -3.85 15.08 -24.62
C THR A 223 -3.57 16.26 -25.56
N ASP A 224 -2.82 17.29 -25.15
CA ASP A 224 -2.61 18.55 -25.91
C ASP A 224 -3.91 19.24 -26.39
N MET A 225 -5.08 18.78 -25.93
CA MET A 225 -6.39 19.33 -26.26
C MET A 225 -6.76 20.37 -25.22
N GLU A 226 -6.79 21.64 -25.64
CA GLU A 226 -7.34 22.70 -24.81
C GLU A 226 -8.85 22.47 -24.61
N PRO A 227 -9.36 22.59 -23.38
CA PRO A 227 -10.78 22.47 -23.14
C PRO A 227 -11.51 23.63 -23.85
N PRO A 228 -12.67 23.39 -24.49
CA PRO A 228 -13.42 24.42 -25.20
C PRO A 228 -14.09 25.45 -24.27
N PHE A 229 -13.97 25.27 -22.96
CA PHE A 229 -14.53 26.14 -21.92
C PHE A 229 -13.57 26.22 -20.72
N PRO A 230 -13.64 27.30 -19.93
CA PRO A 230 -12.83 27.44 -18.72
C PRO A 230 -13.19 26.36 -17.69
N LEU A 231 -12.16 25.71 -17.16
CA LEU A 231 -12.27 24.70 -16.11
C LEU A 231 -11.93 25.32 -14.76
N VAL A 232 -12.73 24.97 -13.75
CA VAL A 232 -12.42 25.17 -12.33
C VAL A 232 -12.09 23.85 -11.66
N TYR A 233 -11.24 23.92 -10.65
CA TYR A 233 -10.70 22.76 -9.94
C TYR A 233 -11.10 22.82 -8.47
N ASP A 234 -11.73 21.75 -8.00
CA ASP A 234 -12.05 21.59 -6.59
C ASP A 234 -11.08 20.61 -5.94
N LEU A 235 -10.65 20.91 -4.72
CA LEU A 235 -9.94 19.97 -3.86
C LEU A 235 -10.91 19.48 -2.79
N LYS A 236 -10.96 18.16 -2.56
CA LYS A 236 -11.72 17.57 -1.46
C LYS A 236 -10.84 16.63 -0.65
N ILE A 237 -11.00 16.69 0.66
CA ILE A 237 -10.37 15.79 1.62
C ILE A 237 -11.45 15.18 2.49
N LEU A 238 -11.49 13.86 2.53
CA LEU A 238 -12.46 13.06 3.24
C LEU A 238 -11.75 12.16 4.26
N HIS A 239 -12.44 11.85 5.35
CA HIS A 239 -12.02 10.82 6.30
C HIS A 239 -13.09 9.74 6.38
N ILE A 240 -12.65 8.48 6.44
CA ILE A 240 -13.51 7.34 6.74
C ILE A 240 -12.91 6.55 7.91
N SER A 241 -13.74 6.29 8.92
CA SER A 241 -13.31 5.53 10.10
C SER A 241 -12.95 4.09 9.73
N LEU A 242 -11.80 3.62 10.24
CA LEU A 242 -11.40 2.22 10.09
C LEU A 242 -12.36 1.29 10.82
N GLU A 243 -12.90 1.71 11.98
CA GLU A 243 -13.87 0.91 12.74
C GLU A 243 -15.13 0.62 11.89
N SER A 244 -15.65 1.64 11.19
CA SER A 244 -16.78 1.46 10.27
C SER A 244 -16.44 0.51 9.11
N LEU A 245 -15.22 0.60 8.56
CA LEU A 245 -14.76 -0.30 7.50
C LEU A 245 -14.59 -1.74 7.97
N GLU A 246 -14.17 -1.96 9.21
CA GLU A 246 -14.06 -3.29 9.80
C GLU A 246 -15.43 -3.90 10.06
N LEU A 247 -16.36 -3.12 10.61
CA LEU A 247 -17.73 -3.57 10.86
C LEU A 247 -18.47 -3.97 9.57
N THR A 248 -18.15 -3.29 8.46
CA THR A 248 -18.69 -3.57 7.12
C THR A 248 -17.95 -4.68 6.38
N SER A 249 -16.72 -5.01 6.77
CA SER A 249 -15.92 -6.09 6.17
C SER A 249 -15.72 -7.29 7.09
N ASP A 250 -16.56 -7.42 8.12
CA ASP A 250 -16.53 -8.52 9.08
C ASP A 250 -16.82 -9.86 8.39
N PRO A 251 -15.84 -10.79 8.31
CA PRO A 251 -15.99 -12.05 7.60
C PRO A 251 -16.96 -13.02 8.31
N THR A 252 -17.28 -12.78 9.58
CA THR A 252 -18.16 -13.66 10.37
C THR A 252 -19.64 -13.42 10.08
N VAL A 253 -19.97 -12.32 9.41
CA VAL A 253 -21.34 -11.93 9.10
C VAL A 253 -21.51 -11.93 7.59
N ASP A 254 -22.45 -12.74 7.10
CA ASP A 254 -22.83 -12.74 5.69
C ASP A 254 -23.29 -11.32 5.26
N PRO A 255 -22.62 -10.68 4.27
CA PRO A 255 -22.99 -9.37 3.76
C PRO A 255 -24.44 -9.26 3.26
N LYS A 256 -25.06 -10.38 2.86
CA LYS A 256 -26.45 -10.41 2.39
C LYS A 256 -27.47 -10.46 3.53
N SER A 257 -27.02 -10.77 4.75
CA SER A 257 -27.90 -10.97 5.90
C SER A 257 -28.61 -9.68 6.32
N LYS A 258 -29.81 -9.82 6.91
CA LYS A 258 -30.54 -8.69 7.50
C LYS A 258 -29.75 -8.03 8.64
N ALA A 259 -29.00 -8.83 9.41
CA ALA A 259 -28.16 -8.35 10.49
C ALA A 259 -27.04 -7.43 9.97
N HIS A 260 -26.39 -7.81 8.87
CA HIS A 260 -25.41 -6.96 8.20
C HIS A 260 -26.04 -5.64 7.73
N LYS A 261 -27.16 -5.72 7.01
CA LYS A 261 -27.85 -4.51 6.51
C LYS A 261 -28.28 -3.56 7.63
N ALA A 262 -28.79 -4.11 8.74
CA ALA A 262 -29.14 -3.31 9.93
C ALA A 262 -27.90 -2.67 10.58
N ARG A 263 -26.78 -3.41 10.65
CA ARG A 263 -25.49 -2.90 11.13
C ARG A 263 -24.99 -1.76 10.24
N VAL A 264 -24.96 -1.94 8.92
CA VAL A 264 -24.53 -0.89 7.98
C VAL A 264 -25.46 0.32 8.03
N ALA A 265 -26.77 0.11 8.11
CA ALA A 265 -27.74 1.21 8.23
C ALA A 265 -27.62 1.99 9.55
N SER A 266 -27.07 1.38 10.60
CA SER A 266 -26.77 2.07 11.87
C SER A 266 -25.50 2.91 11.80
N LEU A 267 -24.61 2.64 10.84
CA LEU A 267 -23.46 3.49 10.56
C LEU A 267 -23.97 4.74 9.86
N GLY A 268 -23.50 5.91 10.30
CA GLY A 268 -23.82 7.19 9.66
C GLY A 268 -23.25 7.31 8.23
N PRO A 269 -23.13 8.53 7.68
CA PRO A 269 -22.53 8.70 6.36
C PRO A 269 -21.11 8.09 6.34
N PRO A 270 -20.75 7.36 5.26
CA PRO A 270 -19.52 6.58 5.25
C PRO A 270 -18.26 7.45 5.27
N CYS A 271 -18.32 8.64 4.69
CA CYS A 271 -17.21 9.59 4.64
C CYS A 271 -17.61 10.89 5.32
N GLN A 272 -16.72 11.39 6.18
CA GLN A 272 -16.79 12.73 6.75
C GLN A 272 -15.97 13.68 5.88
N CYS A 273 -16.52 14.86 5.59
CA CYS A 273 -15.79 15.90 4.86
C CYS A 273 -14.87 16.64 5.83
N VAL A 274 -13.56 16.54 5.63
CA VAL A 274 -12.55 17.22 6.45
C VAL A 274 -12.27 18.61 5.91
N PHE A 275 -12.11 18.71 4.60
CA PHE A 275 -11.77 19.96 3.94
C PHE A 275 -12.25 19.99 2.49
N TYR A 276 -12.63 21.18 2.04
CA TYR A 276 -12.88 21.45 0.64
C TYR A 276 -12.37 22.83 0.25
N ARG A 277 -11.88 22.93 -0.98
CA ARG A 277 -11.55 24.21 -1.63
C ARG A 277 -12.16 24.21 -3.01
N LEU A 278 -13.03 25.17 -3.28
CA LEU A 278 -13.80 25.24 -4.52
C LEU A 278 -13.23 26.29 -5.46
N ASP A 279 -13.59 26.14 -6.74
CA ASP A 279 -13.47 27.17 -7.76
C ASP A 279 -12.03 27.67 -7.98
N ASN A 280 -11.03 26.79 -7.84
CA ASN A 280 -9.66 27.14 -8.19
C ASN A 280 -9.55 27.32 -9.70
N LYS A 281 -8.98 28.44 -10.14
CA LYS A 281 -8.76 28.72 -11.57
C LYS A 281 -7.57 27.98 -12.17
N HIS A 282 -6.77 27.32 -11.33
CA HIS A 282 -5.59 26.60 -11.74
C HIS A 282 -5.65 25.14 -11.30
N PRO A 283 -5.05 24.22 -12.09
CA PRO A 283 -4.98 22.82 -11.74
C PRO A 283 -4.33 22.62 -10.36
N ILE A 284 -4.92 21.71 -9.58
CA ILE A 284 -4.34 21.20 -8.34
C ILE A 284 -3.38 20.07 -8.71
N GLU A 285 -2.09 20.27 -8.44
CA GLU A 285 -1.02 19.36 -8.80
C GLU A 285 -0.28 18.86 -7.56
N HIS A 286 0.38 17.70 -7.70
CA HIS A 286 1.24 17.10 -6.67
C HIS A 286 0.61 17.00 -5.27
N PRO A 287 -0.62 16.46 -5.12
CA PRO A 287 -1.23 16.30 -3.81
C PRO A 287 -0.45 15.30 -2.95
N SER A 288 -0.35 15.58 -1.66
CA SER A 288 0.32 14.73 -0.68
C SER A 288 -0.39 14.80 0.66
N LEU A 289 -0.64 13.64 1.26
CA LEU A 289 -1.11 13.49 2.63
C LEU A 289 0.06 12.99 3.48
N PHE A 290 0.25 13.54 4.68
CA PHE A 290 1.31 13.10 5.57
C PHE A 290 1.05 13.51 7.02
N GLU A 291 1.71 12.85 7.96
CA GLU A 291 1.75 13.25 9.35
C GLU A 291 3.07 13.95 9.65
N PHE A 292 3.00 15.06 10.39
CA PHE A 292 4.17 15.84 10.79
C PHE A 292 3.91 16.41 12.18
N ASN A 293 4.88 16.32 13.10
CA ASN A 293 4.74 16.77 14.49
C ASN A 293 3.45 16.29 15.19
N GLY A 294 2.99 15.07 14.90
CA GLY A 294 1.77 14.49 15.47
C GLY A 294 0.45 14.99 14.87
N HIS A 295 0.51 15.90 13.90
CA HIS A 295 -0.66 16.46 13.22
C HIS A 295 -0.82 15.87 11.82
N ALA A 296 -2.06 15.83 11.34
CA ALA A 296 -2.41 15.43 9.99
C ALA A 296 -2.31 16.63 9.04
N TYR A 297 -1.56 16.48 7.95
CA TYR A 297 -1.37 17.53 6.94
C TYR A 297 -1.79 17.08 5.53
N ALA A 298 -2.25 18.05 4.77
CA ALA A 298 -2.43 17.95 3.32
C ALA A 298 -1.64 19.04 2.60
N LEU A 299 -0.92 18.66 1.55
CA LEU A 299 -0.15 19.56 0.70
C LEU A 299 -0.56 19.40 -0.75
N TYR A 300 -0.60 20.50 -1.48
CA TYR A 300 -0.65 20.48 -2.93
C TYR A 300 0.06 21.71 -3.49
N SER A 301 0.33 21.68 -4.79
CA SER A 301 0.84 22.84 -5.52
C SER A 301 -0.17 23.39 -6.50
N GLU A 302 -0.08 24.70 -6.70
CA GLU A 302 -0.80 25.46 -7.69
C GLU A 302 0.19 26.38 -8.38
N ARG A 303 0.50 26.12 -9.65
CA ARG A 303 1.57 26.82 -10.41
C ARG A 303 2.95 26.66 -9.74
N ASN A 304 3.44 27.71 -9.09
CA ASN A 304 4.73 27.77 -8.40
C ASN A 304 4.54 28.09 -6.90
N ILE A 305 3.32 27.87 -6.39
CA ILE A 305 2.94 28.06 -5.00
C ILE A 305 2.71 26.67 -4.41
N ILE A 306 3.30 26.40 -3.25
CA ILE A 306 3.01 25.24 -2.42
C ILE A 306 2.06 25.67 -1.32
N ARG A 307 0.97 24.94 -1.15
CA ARG A 307 -0.04 25.17 -0.11
C ARG A 307 -0.11 23.97 0.82
N LEU A 308 -0.12 24.25 2.12
CA LEU A 308 -0.13 23.26 3.18
C LEU A 308 -1.30 23.55 4.13
N PHE A 309 -2.00 22.49 4.54
CA PHE A 309 -3.15 22.55 5.43
C PHE A 309 -2.87 21.64 6.61
N ASP A 310 -2.78 22.22 7.80
CA ASP A 310 -2.88 21.49 9.05
C ASP A 310 -4.36 21.11 9.21
N LEU A 311 -4.67 19.85 8.94
CA LEU A 311 -6.04 19.36 9.06
C LEU A 311 -6.43 19.42 10.54
N SER A 312 -5.55 18.95 11.43
CA SER A 312 -5.83 18.83 12.87
C SER A 312 -6.12 20.18 13.53
N ALA A 313 -5.38 21.23 13.17
CA ALA A 313 -5.57 22.58 13.72
C ALA A 313 -6.41 23.50 12.81
N ALA A 314 -6.87 23.02 11.65
CA ALA A 314 -7.52 23.80 10.60
C ALA A 314 -6.72 25.04 10.15
N LYS A 315 -5.39 25.01 10.25
CA LYS A 315 -4.48 26.11 9.88
C LYS A 315 -4.00 25.96 8.44
N ARG A 316 -3.71 27.09 7.78
CA ARG A 316 -3.32 27.13 6.36
C ARG A 316 -2.01 27.90 6.20
N TYR A 317 -1.11 27.32 5.43
CA TYR A 317 0.19 27.89 5.10
C TYR A 317 0.38 27.87 3.59
N ALA A 318 1.14 28.83 3.08
CA ALA A 318 1.51 28.87 1.68
C ALA A 318 2.86 29.53 1.48
N MET A 319 3.59 29.05 0.48
CA MET A 319 4.87 29.62 0.07
C MET A 319 4.94 29.70 -1.45
N SER A 320 5.51 30.78 -1.96
CA SER A 320 5.87 30.92 -3.37
C SER A 320 7.34 30.57 -3.53
N LEU A 321 7.69 29.70 -4.48
CA LEU A 321 9.09 29.33 -4.69
C LEU A 321 9.81 30.41 -5.49
N SER A 322 10.88 30.98 -4.95
CA SER A 322 11.68 31.98 -5.67
C SER A 322 12.22 31.39 -6.98
N ARG A 323 12.33 32.23 -8.01
CA ARG A 323 12.93 31.84 -9.29
C ARG A 323 14.44 31.66 -9.10
N ASP A 324 15.03 30.75 -9.86
CA ASP A 324 16.48 30.59 -9.91
C ASP A 324 17.14 31.92 -10.36
N THR A 325 18.23 32.30 -9.71
CA THR A 325 18.93 33.57 -9.93
C THR A 325 19.52 33.68 -11.33
N ASN A 326 19.93 32.57 -11.93
CA ASN A 326 20.49 32.50 -13.28
C ASN A 326 19.39 32.53 -14.35
N PHE A 327 18.15 32.19 -13.98
CA PHE A 327 17.02 32.04 -14.90
C PHE A 327 15.78 32.84 -14.50
N GLN A 328 15.95 33.98 -13.84
CA GLN A 328 14.83 34.79 -13.29
C GLN A 328 13.77 35.17 -14.32
N ASN A 329 14.15 35.33 -15.59
CA ASN A 329 13.24 35.72 -16.67
C ASN A 329 12.46 34.54 -17.27
N LEU A 330 12.78 33.30 -16.88
CA LEU A 330 12.20 32.09 -17.43
C LEU A 330 11.09 31.53 -16.54
N VAL A 331 10.16 30.80 -17.17
CA VAL A 331 9.05 30.16 -16.47
C VAL A 331 9.55 28.92 -15.74
N HIS A 332 9.28 28.88 -14.43
CA HIS A 332 9.52 27.74 -13.57
C HIS A 332 8.21 27.00 -13.34
N MET A 333 8.22 25.67 -13.46
CA MET A 333 7.06 24.82 -13.24
C MET A 333 7.42 23.70 -12.26
N ILE A 334 6.59 23.47 -11.25
CA ILE A 334 6.74 22.35 -10.34
C ILE A 334 6.34 21.05 -11.06
N ARG A 335 7.22 20.05 -11.03
CA ARG A 335 7.03 18.75 -11.70
C ARG A 335 6.92 17.57 -10.74
N GLY A 336 7.27 17.76 -9.48
CA GLY A 336 7.08 16.78 -8.42
C GLY A 336 7.40 17.37 -7.06
N ILE A 337 6.72 16.89 -6.03
CA ILE A 337 6.97 17.25 -4.63
C ILE A 337 6.99 15.96 -3.81
N ARG A 338 8.00 15.82 -2.94
CA ARG A 338 8.02 14.82 -1.87
C ARG A 338 8.22 15.53 -0.53
N VAL A 339 7.34 15.22 0.41
CA VAL A 339 7.46 15.71 1.80
C VAL A 339 8.41 14.80 2.57
N LEU A 340 9.29 15.38 3.39
CA LEU A 340 10.25 14.69 4.24
C LEU A 340 10.01 15.10 5.72
N PRO A 341 8.99 14.52 6.39
CA PRO A 341 8.55 14.99 7.70
C PRO A 341 9.61 14.89 8.79
N ASP A 342 10.39 13.80 8.84
CA ASP A 342 11.33 13.56 9.96
C ASP A 342 12.51 14.55 10.00
N ILE A 343 12.74 15.27 8.89
CA ILE A 343 13.80 16.29 8.78
C ILE A 343 13.24 17.69 8.47
N ASN A 344 11.91 17.86 8.54
CA ASN A 344 11.23 19.13 8.29
C ASN A 344 11.51 19.76 6.91
N LYS A 345 11.64 18.93 5.86
CA LYS A 345 11.97 19.40 4.50
C LYS A 345 10.98 18.98 3.44
N LEU A 346 11.02 19.68 2.30
CA LEU A 346 10.34 19.38 1.05
C LEU A 346 11.39 19.20 -0.04
N LEU A 347 11.32 18.08 -0.76
CA LEU A 347 12.05 17.89 -1.99
C LEU A 347 11.15 18.27 -3.17
N VAL A 348 11.61 19.20 -4.00
CA VAL A 348 10.84 19.73 -5.13
C VAL A 348 11.64 19.59 -6.41
N VAL A 349 11.00 19.06 -7.45
CA VAL A 349 11.57 19.01 -8.80
C VAL A 349 10.89 20.08 -9.65
N ARG A 350 11.65 20.98 -10.25
CA ARG A 350 11.14 22.03 -11.16
C ARG A 350 11.71 21.88 -12.57
N THR A 351 10.95 22.32 -13.57
CA THR A 351 11.45 22.57 -14.93
C THR A 351 11.52 24.07 -15.16
N VAL A 352 12.66 24.55 -15.66
CA VAL A 352 12.85 25.87 -16.24
C VAL A 352 12.80 25.73 -17.77
N ARG A 353 11.84 26.41 -18.40
CA ARG A 353 11.72 26.38 -19.86
C ARG A 353 12.71 27.36 -20.49
N THR A 354 13.71 26.83 -21.18
CA THR A 354 14.85 27.56 -21.76
C THR A 354 14.70 27.88 -23.24
N SER A 355 13.97 27.05 -24.02
CA SER A 355 13.84 27.19 -25.48
C SER A 355 12.42 27.54 -25.93
N VAL A 356 12.32 28.50 -26.86
CA VAL A 356 11.07 28.94 -27.52
C VAL A 356 10.80 28.14 -28.82
N LEU A 357 11.82 27.49 -29.39
CA LEU A 357 11.74 26.78 -30.68
C LEU A 357 11.64 25.26 -30.48
N ARG A 358 10.62 24.63 -31.09
CA ARG A 358 10.27 23.21 -30.89
C ARG A 358 11.38 22.21 -31.23
N SER A 359 12.38 22.58 -32.03
CA SER A 359 13.41 21.67 -32.55
C SER A 359 14.59 21.44 -31.62
N GLU A 360 14.85 22.34 -30.66
CA GLU A 360 15.99 22.25 -29.71
C GLU A 360 15.49 22.52 -28.27
N ARG A 361 14.46 21.79 -27.84
CA ARG A 361 14.10 21.79 -26.43
C ARG A 361 15.24 21.13 -25.66
N THR A 362 15.97 21.89 -24.86
CA THR A 362 16.79 21.37 -23.76
C THR A 362 16.31 22.07 -22.51
N ASP A 363 15.14 21.64 -22.05
CA ASP A 363 14.61 22.10 -20.76
C ASP A 363 15.69 21.88 -19.67
N LEU A 364 15.78 22.84 -18.76
CA LEU A 364 16.61 22.71 -17.56
C LEU A 364 15.73 22.18 -16.44
N HIS A 365 16.21 21.18 -15.69
CA HIS A 365 15.50 20.68 -14.52
C HIS A 365 16.28 20.96 -13.24
N LEU A 366 15.58 21.31 -12.19
CA LEU A 366 16.12 21.62 -10.86
C LEU A 366 15.58 20.58 -9.89
N ILE A 367 16.45 19.97 -9.09
CA ILE A 367 16.07 19.30 -7.85
C ILE A 367 16.44 20.25 -6.72
N GLU A 368 15.52 20.48 -5.80
CA GLU A 368 15.67 21.52 -4.77
C GLU A 368 15.11 21.04 -3.43
N ILE A 369 15.74 21.52 -2.35
CA ILE A 369 15.27 21.31 -0.98
C ILE A 369 14.76 22.63 -0.41
N TYR A 370 13.59 22.58 0.22
CA TYR A 370 12.97 23.69 0.96
C TYR A 370 12.58 23.22 2.36
N ASP A 371 12.38 24.15 3.29
CA ASP A 371 11.74 23.85 4.57
C ASP A 371 10.23 23.65 4.39
N ILE A 372 9.63 22.82 5.25
CA ILE A 372 8.16 22.73 5.33
C ILE A 372 7.61 24.04 5.92
N PRO A 373 6.51 24.58 5.36
CA PRO A 373 5.82 25.71 5.95
C PRO A 373 5.41 25.56 7.41
N THR A 374 5.81 26.53 8.23
CA THR A 374 5.49 26.62 9.66
C THR A 374 4.61 27.85 9.96
N GLU A 375 4.25 28.05 11.24
CA GLU A 375 3.38 29.17 11.67
C GLU A 375 3.85 30.56 11.23
N ALA A 376 5.16 30.75 11.04
CA ALA A 376 5.72 32.00 10.51
C ALA A 376 5.21 32.34 9.10
N TRP A 377 4.67 31.37 8.35
CA TRP A 377 4.11 31.53 7.00
C TRP A 377 2.60 31.30 6.97
N ALA A 378 1.92 31.51 8.10
CA ALA A 378 0.47 31.55 8.16
C ALA A 378 -0.07 32.57 7.13
N LEU A 379 -1.08 32.15 6.37
CA LEU A 379 -1.68 32.97 5.32
C LEU A 379 -2.26 34.27 5.90
N ASN A 380 -1.63 35.40 5.60
CA ASN A 380 -2.29 36.68 5.41
C ASN A 380 -2.38 36.87 3.89
N ASP A 381 -3.60 36.90 3.33
CA ASP A 381 -3.86 36.77 1.88
C ASP A 381 -3.15 37.82 0.99
N ASP A 382 -2.59 38.88 1.55
CA ASP A 382 -1.97 39.99 0.81
C ASP A 382 -0.46 39.83 0.53
N GLN A 383 0.28 38.96 1.22
CA GLN A 383 1.71 38.74 0.98
C GLN A 383 2.14 37.29 1.17
N LEU A 384 2.23 36.55 0.06
CA LEU A 384 2.83 35.21 0.04
C LEU A 384 4.37 35.32 0.16
N PRO A 385 5.00 34.65 1.14
CA PRO A 385 6.45 34.66 1.26
C PRO A 385 7.09 33.99 0.04
N SER A 386 8.05 34.68 -0.58
CA SER A 386 8.91 34.11 -1.63
C SER A 386 10.11 33.45 -0.95
N VAL A 387 10.27 32.14 -1.16
CA VAL A 387 11.26 31.32 -0.44
C VAL A 387 12.29 30.77 -1.41
N ASN A 388 13.58 30.95 -1.07
CA ASN A 388 14.69 30.38 -1.82
C ASN A 388 14.91 28.90 -1.43
N ALA A 389 15.42 28.11 -2.37
CA ALA A 389 15.87 26.75 -2.08
C ALA A 389 17.08 26.79 -1.15
N GLN A 390 17.13 25.88 -0.18
CA GLN A 390 18.29 25.68 0.70
C GLN A 390 19.45 25.02 -0.03
N ASP A 391 19.12 24.10 -0.94
CA ASP A 391 20.05 23.33 -1.73
C ASP A 391 19.44 23.09 -3.11
N ARG A 392 20.29 22.97 -4.14
CA ARG A 392 19.87 22.82 -5.53
C ARG A 392 20.91 22.04 -6.34
N VAL A 393 20.43 21.11 -7.18
CA VAL A 393 21.23 20.52 -8.26
C VAL A 393 20.51 20.67 -9.61
N TYR A 394 21.30 20.81 -10.67
CA TYR A 394 20.85 20.97 -12.05
C TYR A 394 20.89 19.64 -12.80
N ILE A 395 19.85 19.35 -13.58
CA ILE A 395 19.82 18.29 -14.58
C ILE A 395 19.65 18.95 -15.94
N GLU A 396 20.71 18.90 -16.74
CA GLU A 396 20.82 19.60 -18.02
C GLU A 396 20.74 18.65 -19.22
N GLY A 397 20.36 19.21 -20.38
CA GLY A 397 20.42 18.51 -21.66
C GLY A 397 19.48 17.30 -21.78
N LYS A 398 18.38 17.29 -21.03
CA LYS A 398 17.36 16.22 -21.06
C LYS A 398 16.00 16.78 -21.40
N ASN A 399 15.25 16.06 -22.22
CA ASN A 399 13.85 16.33 -22.50
C ASN A 399 12.96 15.41 -21.67
N VAL A 400 12.46 15.91 -20.54
CA VAL A 400 11.67 15.10 -19.59
C VAL A 400 10.17 15.37 -19.71
N ALA A 401 9.42 14.31 -19.96
CA ALA A 401 7.96 14.30 -20.02
C ALA A 401 7.33 14.30 -18.62
N SER A 402 7.88 13.56 -17.66
CA SER A 402 7.36 13.50 -16.28
C SER A 402 8.45 13.09 -15.29
N PHE A 403 8.28 13.52 -14.04
CA PHE A 403 9.06 13.07 -12.90
C PHE A 403 8.19 12.25 -11.95
N HIS A 404 8.76 11.19 -11.38
CA HIS A 404 8.11 10.33 -10.39
C HIS A 404 9.10 10.13 -9.24
N ILE A 405 8.70 10.51 -8.02
CA ILE A 405 9.55 10.42 -6.83
C ILE A 405 9.04 9.25 -5.98
N SER A 406 9.93 8.45 -5.38
CA SER A 406 9.51 7.40 -4.45
C SER A 406 8.75 7.95 -3.26
N ASP A 407 7.85 7.15 -2.69
CA ASP A 407 7.07 7.52 -1.51
C ASP A 407 7.95 7.63 -0.25
N TYR A 408 7.43 8.27 0.79
CA TYR A 408 8.06 8.35 2.10
C TYR A 408 7.66 7.13 2.97
N PRO A 409 8.60 6.47 3.68
CA PRO A 409 8.28 5.36 4.55
C PRO A 409 7.31 5.80 5.66
N VAL A 410 6.15 5.14 5.71
CA VAL A 410 5.16 5.35 6.77
C VAL A 410 5.45 4.34 7.88
N VAL A 411 5.51 4.81 9.12
CA VAL A 411 5.80 3.98 10.30
C VAL A 411 4.49 3.50 10.92
N SER A 412 4.41 2.21 11.27
CA SER A 412 3.31 1.64 12.06
C SER A 412 3.20 2.34 13.42
N ARG A 413 2.02 2.83 13.80
CA ARG A 413 1.80 3.52 15.09
C ARG A 413 0.67 2.84 15.88
N GLY A 414 0.95 2.47 17.12
CA GLY A 414 0.01 1.87 18.08
C GLY A 414 0.77 1.34 19.29
N SER A 415 0.19 1.38 20.50
CA SER A 415 0.85 0.89 21.73
C SER A 415 1.22 -0.59 21.65
N ASP A 416 0.44 -1.34 20.87
CA ASP A 416 0.54 -2.79 20.77
C ASP A 416 1.28 -3.22 19.50
N LEU A 417 1.63 -2.28 18.60
CA LEU A 417 2.32 -2.59 17.36
C LEU A 417 3.83 -2.75 17.59
N PRO A 418 4.48 -3.72 16.91
CA PRO A 418 5.92 -3.89 16.97
C PRO A 418 6.58 -2.58 16.55
N SER A 419 7.56 -2.17 17.33
CA SER A 419 8.39 -1.06 16.95
C SER A 419 9.37 -1.55 15.87
N LEU A 420 8.90 -1.57 14.62
CA LEU A 420 9.71 -2.00 13.47
C LEU A 420 10.96 -1.12 13.25
N TYR A 421 11.05 0.01 13.97
CA TYR A 421 12.11 0.99 13.89
C TYR A 421 12.45 1.54 15.30
N GLU A 422 12.82 0.67 16.24
CA GLU A 422 13.09 0.99 17.67
C GLU A 422 14.14 2.07 17.93
N ARG A 423 14.87 2.55 16.91
CA ARG A 423 15.80 3.68 17.05
C ARG A 423 15.68 4.63 15.88
N LYS A 424 14.59 5.40 15.84
CA LYS A 424 14.42 6.52 14.88
C LYS A 424 15.62 7.46 14.86
N ASP A 425 16.28 7.63 16.00
CA ASP A 425 17.38 8.59 16.17
C ASP A 425 18.70 8.10 15.54
N MET A 426 18.82 6.80 15.22
CA MET A 426 20.06 6.22 14.66
C MET A 426 19.85 5.45 13.36
N ALA A 427 18.63 5.06 13.00
CA ALA A 427 18.36 4.40 11.73
C ALA A 427 18.53 5.41 10.56
N PRO A 428 19.29 5.08 9.49
CA PRO A 428 19.36 5.89 8.30
C PRO A 428 18.00 5.98 7.64
N LEU A 429 17.74 7.17 7.09
CA LEU A 429 16.56 7.40 6.27
C LEU A 429 16.61 6.51 5.01
N SER A 430 15.46 6.25 4.39
CA SER A 430 15.43 5.50 3.12
C SER A 430 15.97 6.37 1.98
N PRO A 431 16.83 5.86 1.07
CA PRO A 431 17.19 6.61 -0.14
C PRO A 431 15.98 7.11 -0.93
N ILE A 432 16.14 8.26 -1.61
CA ILE A 432 15.09 8.87 -2.43
C ILE A 432 15.35 8.56 -3.89
N SER A 433 14.47 7.80 -4.52
CA SER A 433 14.50 7.53 -5.95
C SER A 433 13.72 8.61 -6.71
N ILE A 434 14.35 9.18 -7.74
CA ILE A 434 13.74 10.13 -8.66
C ILE A 434 13.86 9.56 -10.06
N TYR A 435 12.71 9.28 -10.67
CA TYR A 435 12.63 8.78 -12.02
C TYR A 435 12.18 9.88 -12.97
N ALA A 436 12.91 10.06 -14.07
CA ALA A 436 12.57 11.02 -15.13
C ALA A 436 12.26 10.26 -16.42
N ARG A 437 11.02 10.34 -16.89
CA ARG A 437 10.59 9.75 -18.17
C ARG A 437 10.95 10.72 -19.30
N THR A 438 11.80 10.29 -20.23
CA THR A 438 12.30 11.16 -21.30
C THR A 438 11.46 11.04 -22.58
N PHE A 439 11.39 12.13 -23.35
CA PHE A 439 10.72 12.17 -24.65
C PHE A 439 11.67 11.91 -25.83
N PHE A 440 12.93 12.35 -25.73
CA PHE A 440 13.92 12.19 -26.79
C PHE A 440 15.34 12.00 -26.21
N PRO A 441 15.96 10.81 -26.36
CA PRO A 441 15.31 9.56 -26.75
C PRO A 441 14.26 9.11 -25.70
N GLN A 442 13.28 8.31 -26.11
CA GLN A 442 12.28 7.79 -25.17
C GLN A 442 12.90 6.78 -24.20
N GLY A 443 12.59 6.95 -22.92
CA GLY A 443 13.25 6.15 -21.89
C GLY A 443 12.93 6.57 -20.47
N LEU A 444 13.70 6.00 -19.54
CA LEU A 444 13.63 6.25 -18.12
C LEU A 444 15.04 6.51 -17.57
N LEU A 445 15.22 7.66 -16.93
CA LEU A 445 16.40 7.97 -16.12
C LEU A 445 16.05 7.73 -14.66
N HIS A 446 16.99 7.20 -13.89
CA HIS A 446 16.85 7.04 -12.44
C HIS A 446 18.01 7.75 -11.76
N TYR A 447 17.68 8.63 -10.83
CA TYR A 447 18.60 9.28 -9.89
C TYR A 447 18.23 8.85 -8.49
N GLU A 448 19.22 8.74 -7.62
CA GLU A 448 19.01 8.39 -6.21
C GLU A 448 19.73 9.39 -5.31
N ILE A 449 19.07 9.82 -4.25
CA ILE A 449 19.65 10.65 -3.20
C ILE A 449 19.81 9.79 -1.96
N PHE A 450 21.07 9.55 -1.58
CA PHE A 450 21.38 8.81 -0.37
C PHE A 450 21.35 9.75 0.84
N PRO A 451 20.84 9.30 1.99
CA PRO A 451 20.94 10.08 3.21
C PRO A 451 22.40 10.16 3.67
N VAL A 452 22.75 11.28 4.31
CA VAL A 452 24.07 11.54 4.86
C VAL A 452 23.92 11.79 6.36
N TRP A 453 24.79 11.20 7.17
CA TRP A 453 24.86 11.49 8.59
C TRP A 453 25.66 12.78 8.79
N LYS A 454 25.00 13.84 9.24
CA LYS A 454 25.61 15.15 9.47
C LYS A 454 25.07 15.76 10.77
N ASP A 455 25.96 16.30 11.59
CA ASP A 455 25.62 16.98 12.85
C ASP A 455 24.77 16.13 13.81
N GLY A 456 25.04 14.82 13.85
CA GLY A 456 24.34 13.89 14.75
C GLY A 456 22.92 13.51 14.31
N LYS A 457 22.53 13.81 13.06
CA LYS A 457 21.26 13.42 12.46
C LYS A 457 21.41 12.98 11.01
N TRP A 458 20.47 12.18 10.52
CA TRP A 458 20.36 11.89 9.09
C TRP A 458 19.69 13.05 8.35
N ASP A 459 20.23 13.41 7.18
CA ASP A 459 19.68 14.44 6.30
C ASP A 459 19.92 14.07 4.83
N TYR A 460 19.34 14.81 3.88
CA TYR A 460 19.67 14.71 2.46
C TYR A 460 20.38 15.97 1.99
N ILE A 461 21.41 15.76 1.18
CA ILE A 461 22.20 16.82 0.53
C ILE A 461 22.17 16.51 -0.97
N LEU A 462 21.96 17.53 -1.81
CA LEU A 462 21.77 17.32 -3.25
C LEU A 462 23.09 17.11 -4.01
N ASP A 463 24.22 17.45 -3.41
CA ASP A 463 25.55 17.01 -3.89
C ASP A 463 25.67 15.48 -3.94
N ALA A 464 24.84 14.76 -3.18
CA ALA A 464 24.79 13.30 -3.15
C ALA A 464 23.76 12.70 -4.13
N VAL A 465 23.26 13.47 -5.10
CA VAL A 465 22.37 12.96 -6.16
C VAL A 465 23.21 12.15 -7.15
N ILE A 466 22.98 10.83 -7.18
CA ILE A 466 23.76 9.91 -8.02
C ILE A 466 22.87 9.35 -9.14
N PRO A 467 23.25 9.49 -10.42
CA PRO A 467 22.60 8.79 -11.51
C PRO A 467 22.77 7.27 -11.37
N GLN A 468 21.67 6.54 -11.33
CA GLN A 468 21.66 5.09 -11.17
C GLN A 468 21.59 4.39 -12.53
N THR A 469 20.60 4.73 -13.36
CA THR A 469 20.36 4.04 -14.63
C THR A 469 19.84 4.95 -15.72
N VAL A 470 20.21 4.64 -16.96
CA VAL A 470 19.65 5.22 -18.18
C VAL A 470 19.07 4.08 -19.02
N HIS A 471 17.75 4.00 -19.10
CA HIS A 471 17.06 3.00 -19.92
C HIS A 471 16.47 3.67 -21.15
N ARG A 472 16.85 3.21 -22.34
CA ARG A 472 16.17 3.58 -23.60
C ARG A 472 15.10 2.54 -23.88
N SER A 473 13.89 2.99 -24.19
CA SER A 473 12.74 2.10 -24.37
C SER A 473 12.11 2.12 -25.77
N GLU A 474 12.65 2.93 -26.69
CA GLU A 474 12.17 3.00 -28.08
C GLU A 474 12.06 1.61 -28.75
N PRO A 475 11.00 1.34 -29.53
CA PRO A 475 9.92 2.26 -29.93
C PRO A 475 8.79 2.38 -28.89
N ASN A 476 8.96 1.84 -27.69
CA ASN A 476 7.94 1.85 -26.64
C ASN A 476 8.19 2.97 -25.62
N GLN A 477 7.12 3.38 -24.94
CA GLN A 477 7.21 4.29 -23.82
C GLN A 477 7.22 3.51 -22.50
N SER A 478 8.18 3.80 -21.63
CA SER A 478 8.23 3.25 -20.27
C SER A 478 7.54 4.18 -19.28
N HIS A 479 6.75 3.60 -18.39
CA HIS A 479 6.11 4.27 -17.26
C HIS A 479 6.55 3.58 -15.98
N VAL A 480 6.79 4.36 -14.93
CA VAL A 480 7.27 3.85 -13.65
C VAL A 480 6.23 4.07 -12.57
N ILE A 481 6.06 3.06 -11.72
CA ILE A 481 5.27 3.14 -10.50
C ILE A 481 6.28 2.94 -9.36
N PRO A 482 6.77 4.04 -8.78
CA PRO A 482 7.83 3.96 -7.79
C PRO A 482 7.29 3.40 -6.47
N GLY A 483 8.08 2.54 -5.81
CA GLY A 483 8.00 2.28 -4.38
C GLY A 483 9.21 2.91 -3.69
N ILE A 484 9.33 2.71 -2.38
CA ILE A 484 10.44 3.19 -1.56
C ILE A 484 11.72 2.44 -1.92
N TYR A 485 11.66 1.11 -2.07
CA TYR A 485 12.83 0.24 -2.27
C TYR A 485 12.81 -0.51 -3.60
N ARG A 486 11.63 -0.76 -4.13
CA ARG A 486 11.38 -1.49 -5.37
C ARG A 486 10.52 -0.61 -6.28
N SER A 487 10.59 -0.81 -7.59
CA SER A 487 9.73 -0.09 -8.53
C SER A 487 9.23 -1.01 -9.63
N LEU A 488 7.99 -0.80 -10.04
CA LEU A 488 7.42 -1.46 -11.21
C LEU A 488 7.54 -0.56 -12.44
N VAL A 489 7.84 -1.16 -13.58
CA VAL A 489 7.88 -0.46 -14.86
C VAL A 489 6.96 -1.16 -15.83
N TYR A 490 6.09 -0.42 -16.50
CA TYR A 490 5.28 -0.96 -17.58
C TYR A 490 5.51 -0.20 -18.87
N THR A 491 5.33 -0.88 -20.00
CA THR A 491 5.58 -0.30 -21.32
C THR A 491 4.32 -0.23 -22.15
N THR A 492 4.14 0.88 -22.88
CA THR A 492 3.06 1.09 -23.84
C THR A 492 3.63 1.41 -25.22
N PRO A 493 2.86 1.27 -26.32
CA PRO A 493 3.28 1.78 -27.62
C PRO A 493 3.51 3.30 -27.54
N SER A 494 4.51 3.84 -28.25
CA SER A 494 4.79 5.28 -28.22
C SER A 494 3.88 6.11 -29.13
N ASP A 495 3.24 5.47 -30.10
CA ASP A 495 2.27 6.03 -31.02
C ASP A 495 0.83 6.02 -30.45
N ASP A 496 0.59 5.26 -29.38
CA ASP A 496 -0.70 5.18 -28.70
C ASP A 496 -0.97 6.43 -27.86
N ARG A 497 -1.71 7.38 -28.44
CA ARG A 497 -2.16 8.62 -27.79
C ARG A 497 -3.52 8.48 -27.10
N SER A 498 -4.06 7.27 -26.96
CA SER A 498 -5.33 7.07 -26.27
C SER A 498 -5.17 7.35 -24.77
N GLY A 499 -6.27 7.72 -24.11
CA GLY A 499 -6.29 7.89 -22.66
C GLY A 499 -6.10 6.59 -21.87
N ASN A 500 -6.14 5.43 -22.53
CA ASN A 500 -5.99 4.11 -21.93
C ASN A 500 -5.08 3.25 -22.82
N PRO A 501 -3.76 3.51 -22.84
CA PRO A 501 -2.87 2.88 -23.79
C PRO A 501 -2.73 1.37 -23.53
N LYS A 502 -2.41 0.61 -24.59
CA LYS A 502 -2.20 -0.84 -24.48
C LYS A 502 -1.00 -1.19 -23.59
N LEU A 503 -1.17 -2.19 -22.73
CA LEU A 503 -0.10 -2.74 -21.90
C LEU A 503 0.70 -3.77 -22.69
N LEU A 504 1.95 -3.45 -23.06
CA LEU A 504 2.82 -4.37 -23.78
C LEU A 504 3.57 -5.31 -22.84
N SER A 505 4.13 -4.77 -21.76
CA SER A 505 4.86 -5.56 -20.78
C SER A 505 4.85 -4.88 -19.42
N MET A 506 4.80 -5.69 -18.36
CA MET A 506 5.08 -5.26 -16.99
C MET A 506 6.41 -5.87 -16.57
N ARG A 507 7.24 -5.06 -15.94
CA ARG A 507 8.64 -5.36 -15.66
C ARG A 507 8.97 -5.03 -14.21
N ARG A 508 9.75 -5.92 -13.61
CA ARG A 508 10.53 -5.64 -12.41
C ARG A 508 11.66 -4.66 -12.76
N TYR A 509 11.84 -3.61 -11.96
CA TYR A 509 13.06 -2.80 -11.96
C TYR A 509 13.91 -3.09 -10.72
N PHE A 510 15.19 -3.39 -10.93
CA PHE A 510 16.18 -3.54 -9.87
C PHE A 510 17.14 -2.35 -9.90
N ASN A 511 17.20 -1.62 -8.79
CA ASN A 511 18.14 -0.51 -8.62
C ASN A 511 19.56 -1.07 -8.39
N PRO A 512 20.57 -0.70 -9.21
CA PRO A 512 21.95 -1.13 -8.96
C PRO A 512 22.54 -0.59 -7.65
N ARG A 513 21.97 0.49 -7.09
CA ARG A 513 22.39 1.14 -5.83
C ARG A 513 23.87 1.51 -5.86
N TYR A 514 24.30 2.23 -6.89
CA TYR A 514 25.59 2.91 -6.89
C TYR A 514 25.57 3.98 -5.80
N ALA A 515 26.05 3.59 -4.61
CA ALA A 515 26.12 4.44 -3.44
C ALA A 515 27.52 5.05 -3.30
N PRO A 516 27.66 6.22 -2.67
CA PRO A 516 28.96 6.78 -2.35
C PRO A 516 29.65 5.96 -1.26
N ASP A 517 31.00 5.99 -1.20
CA ASP A 517 31.78 5.25 -0.20
C ASP A 517 31.41 5.61 1.26
N THR A 518 30.87 6.81 1.46
CA THR A 518 30.40 7.31 2.77
C THR A 518 29.04 6.76 3.17
N TYR A 519 28.27 6.24 2.23
CA TYR A 519 27.03 5.54 2.51
C TYR A 519 27.38 4.08 2.77
N GLU A 520 27.51 3.72 4.04
CA GLU A 520 27.38 2.33 4.41
C GLU A 520 25.90 1.97 4.21
N PRO A 521 25.53 1.18 3.17
CA PRO A 521 24.18 0.62 3.13
C PRO A 521 24.05 -0.08 4.46
N TYR A 522 22.98 0.21 5.22
CA TYR A 522 22.67 -0.40 6.52
C TYR A 522 23.30 -1.78 6.49
N LYS A 523 24.47 -1.96 7.11
CA LYS A 523 24.95 -3.30 7.42
C LYS A 523 23.84 -3.71 8.33
N GLN A 524 22.86 -4.43 7.75
CA GLN A 524 21.81 -5.16 8.42
C GLN A 524 22.48 -5.55 9.70
N VAL A 525 22.17 -4.84 10.82
CA VAL A 525 22.92 -4.99 12.07
C VAL A 525 23.16 -6.46 12.14
N GLU A 526 24.42 -6.88 11.96
CA GLU A 526 24.74 -8.30 11.74
C GLU A 526 24.26 -8.91 13.02
N SER A 527 23.05 -9.47 12.95
CA SER A 527 22.20 -9.32 14.11
C SER A 527 22.80 -10.22 15.15
N LEU A 528 22.95 -9.71 16.36
CA LEU A 528 23.16 -10.55 17.54
C LEU A 528 22.07 -11.66 17.63
N PHE A 529 21.04 -11.59 16.79
CA PHE A 529 19.95 -12.53 16.59
C PHE A 529 20.20 -13.51 15.42
N VAL A 530 19.67 -14.73 15.57
CA VAL A 530 19.65 -15.79 14.56
C VAL A 530 18.96 -15.28 13.26
N PRO A 531 19.35 -15.73 12.05
CA PRO A 531 18.62 -15.40 10.83
C PRO A 531 17.13 -15.79 10.91
N VAL A 532 16.24 -14.92 10.45
CA VAL A 532 14.78 -15.18 10.40
C VAL A 532 14.42 -16.29 9.40
N LEU A 533 15.24 -16.43 8.35
CA LEU A 533 15.10 -17.43 7.30
C LEU A 533 16.26 -18.41 7.39
N GLY A 534 15.95 -19.70 7.36
CA GLY A 534 16.93 -20.78 7.39
C GLY A 534 17.52 -21.13 6.02
N LYS A 535 16.87 -20.67 4.93
CA LYS A 535 17.34 -20.88 3.56
C LYS A 535 18.17 -19.69 3.07
N GLU A 536 19.21 -20.00 2.30
CA GLU A 536 19.90 -18.99 1.50
C GLU A 536 18.94 -18.38 0.48
N ARG A 537 19.06 -17.07 0.31
CA ARG A 537 18.18 -16.29 -0.55
C ARG A 537 18.74 -16.24 -1.96
N TYR A 538 17.84 -16.05 -2.93
CA TYR A 538 18.27 -15.78 -4.30
C TYR A 538 19.22 -14.58 -4.33
N PRO A 539 20.30 -14.63 -5.14
CA PRO A 539 21.23 -13.53 -5.27
C PRO A 539 20.52 -12.31 -5.89
N VAL A 540 21.12 -11.14 -5.70
CA VAL A 540 20.68 -9.91 -6.36
C VAL A 540 20.74 -10.09 -7.89
N PRO A 541 19.64 -9.85 -8.62
CA PRO A 541 19.62 -9.97 -10.07
C PRO A 541 20.64 -9.03 -10.75
N LYS A 542 21.36 -9.55 -11.75
CA LYS A 542 22.26 -8.73 -12.60
C LYS A 542 21.49 -7.89 -13.63
N LEU A 543 20.34 -8.39 -14.08
CA LEU A 543 19.50 -7.68 -15.05
C LEU A 543 18.61 -6.67 -14.33
N LEU A 544 18.78 -5.40 -14.67
CA LEU A 544 18.06 -4.28 -14.06
C LEU A 544 16.57 -4.26 -14.42
N TYR A 545 16.23 -4.74 -15.62
CA TYR A 545 14.86 -4.82 -16.11
C TYR A 545 14.55 -6.25 -16.49
N THR A 546 13.46 -6.80 -15.99
CA THR A 546 12.99 -8.13 -16.35
C THR A 546 11.47 -8.13 -16.43
N SER A 547 10.92 -8.57 -17.55
CA SER A 547 9.47 -8.73 -17.70
C SER A 547 8.96 -9.87 -16.81
N PHE A 548 7.79 -9.68 -16.22
CA PHE A 548 7.09 -10.78 -15.57
C PHE A 548 6.56 -11.74 -16.63
N GLU A 549 6.64 -13.05 -16.37
CA GLU A 549 5.96 -14.04 -17.20
C GLU A 549 4.45 -13.87 -17.04
N ALA A 550 3.77 -13.44 -18.10
CA ALA A 550 2.32 -13.33 -18.15
C ALA A 550 1.72 -14.68 -18.54
N CYS A 551 1.42 -15.51 -17.55
CA CYS A 551 0.81 -16.82 -17.78
C CYS A 551 -0.74 -16.80 -17.74
N ASP A 552 -1.36 -15.63 -17.57
CA ASP A 552 -2.79 -15.53 -17.31
C ASP A 552 -3.60 -14.91 -18.47
N PRO A 553 -4.67 -15.57 -18.97
CA PRO A 553 -5.56 -15.02 -20.00
C PRO A 553 -6.16 -13.64 -19.66
N THR A 554 -6.35 -13.34 -18.38
CA THR A 554 -6.84 -12.04 -17.90
C THR A 554 -5.86 -10.91 -18.20
N TYR A 555 -4.56 -11.20 -18.19
CA TYR A 555 -3.53 -10.24 -18.60
C TYR A 555 -3.65 -9.89 -20.09
N ASN A 556 -4.02 -10.86 -20.93
CA ASN A 556 -4.27 -10.60 -22.35
C ASN A 556 -5.49 -9.69 -22.57
N GLY A 557 -6.52 -9.80 -21.72
CA GLY A 557 -7.66 -8.88 -21.73
C GLY A 557 -7.23 -7.43 -21.49
N ILE A 558 -6.43 -7.21 -20.44
CA ILE A 558 -5.84 -5.89 -20.12
C ILE A 558 -4.96 -5.40 -21.27
N ALA A 559 -4.09 -6.26 -21.81
CA ALA A 559 -3.20 -5.92 -22.91
C ALA A 559 -3.97 -5.45 -24.16
N ASN A 560 -5.13 -6.06 -24.43
CA ASN A 560 -5.96 -5.75 -25.60
C ASN A 560 -6.87 -4.53 -25.42
N HIS A 561 -7.40 -4.32 -24.22
CA HIS A 561 -8.38 -3.25 -23.94
C HIS A 561 -7.77 -1.96 -23.40
N GLY A 562 -6.47 -1.96 -23.13
CA GLY A 562 -5.77 -0.80 -22.61
C GLY A 562 -5.93 -0.65 -21.10
N VAL A 563 -4.92 -0.04 -20.49
CA VAL A 563 -4.87 0.18 -19.05
C VAL A 563 -5.53 1.50 -18.72
N SER A 564 -6.53 1.49 -17.84
CA SER A 564 -7.14 2.71 -17.31
C SER A 564 -6.53 3.15 -15.99
N ALA A 565 -6.14 2.19 -15.13
CA ALA A 565 -5.46 2.48 -13.88
C ALA A 565 -4.56 1.30 -13.44
N ILE A 566 -3.45 1.62 -12.77
CA ILE A 566 -2.56 0.65 -12.09
C ILE A 566 -2.14 1.24 -10.75
N THR A 567 -2.10 0.40 -9.71
CA THR A 567 -1.55 0.75 -8.41
C THR A 567 -0.87 -0.48 -7.81
N TRP A 568 0.07 -0.28 -6.89
CA TRP A 568 0.85 -1.37 -6.33
C TRP A 568 1.28 -1.10 -4.89
N ASP A 569 1.54 -2.17 -4.14
CA ASP A 569 2.11 -2.15 -2.80
C ASP A 569 3.39 -3.00 -2.79
N GLU A 570 4.54 -2.36 -2.56
CA GLU A 570 5.84 -3.04 -2.68
C GLU A 570 6.11 -4.05 -1.58
N GLY A 571 5.51 -3.82 -0.41
CA GLY A 571 5.70 -4.65 0.78
C GLY A 571 5.02 -6.00 0.63
N THR A 572 3.78 -6.04 0.14
CA THR A 572 3.08 -7.30 -0.18
C THR A 572 3.39 -7.83 -1.58
N GLY A 573 3.87 -6.98 -2.48
CA GLY A 573 4.04 -7.29 -3.89
C GLY A 573 2.71 -7.39 -4.66
N ARG A 574 1.64 -6.79 -4.14
CA ARG A 574 0.31 -6.75 -4.76
C ARG A 574 0.24 -5.67 -5.83
N VAL A 575 -0.34 -6.02 -6.98
CA VAL A 575 -0.58 -5.14 -8.12
C VAL A 575 -2.06 -5.21 -8.48
N CYS A 576 -2.73 -4.07 -8.49
CA CYS A 576 -4.10 -3.95 -8.99
C CYS A 576 -4.07 -3.28 -10.35
N ILE A 577 -4.76 -3.87 -11.34
CA ILE A 577 -4.88 -3.31 -12.69
C ILE A 577 -6.35 -3.30 -13.10
N ALA A 578 -6.77 -2.20 -13.72
CA ALA A 578 -8.06 -2.12 -14.38
C ALA A 578 -7.90 -1.76 -15.86
N SER A 579 -8.81 -2.29 -16.68
CA SER A 579 -8.94 -1.94 -18.09
C SER A 579 -10.19 -1.09 -18.32
N GLN A 580 -10.23 -0.38 -19.44
CA GLN A 580 -11.37 0.48 -19.77
C GLN A 580 -12.69 -0.28 -19.90
N LYS A 581 -12.66 -1.53 -20.36
CA LYS A 581 -13.87 -2.28 -20.75
C LYS A 581 -14.30 -3.34 -19.75
N ASP A 582 -13.40 -3.81 -18.89
CA ASP A 582 -13.66 -5.05 -18.16
C ASP A 582 -14.49 -4.88 -16.88
N MET A 583 -14.81 -3.64 -16.45
CA MET A 583 -15.55 -3.34 -15.20
C MET A 583 -15.04 -4.10 -13.97
N LYS A 584 -13.76 -4.44 -14.01
CA LYS A 584 -13.07 -5.36 -13.11
C LYS A 584 -11.73 -4.77 -12.70
N ILE A 585 -11.33 -5.11 -11.49
CA ILE A 585 -10.00 -4.85 -10.94
C ILE A 585 -9.34 -6.21 -10.83
N VAL A 586 -8.30 -6.41 -11.62
CA VAL A 586 -7.52 -7.64 -11.64
C VAL A 586 -6.43 -7.50 -10.59
N ILE A 587 -6.41 -8.43 -9.63
CA ILE A 587 -5.41 -8.49 -8.56
C ILE A 587 -4.37 -9.54 -8.95
N MET A 588 -3.13 -9.10 -9.00
CA MET A 588 -1.99 -9.97 -9.21
C MET A 588 -0.99 -9.80 -8.07
N ASP A 589 -0.51 -10.91 -7.54
CA ASP A 589 0.40 -10.93 -6.39
C ASP A 589 1.74 -11.54 -6.80
N LEU A 590 2.82 -10.84 -6.47
CA LEU A 590 4.18 -11.38 -6.49
C LEU A 590 4.43 -12.32 -5.31
N GLY A 591 3.74 -12.07 -4.19
CA GLY A 591 3.78 -12.86 -2.96
C GLY A 591 2.60 -13.83 -2.82
N LYS A 592 1.99 -14.28 -3.93
CA LYS A 592 0.75 -15.09 -3.91
C LYS A 592 0.87 -16.19 -2.86
N LEU A 593 0.01 -16.11 -1.85
CA LEU A 593 -0.15 -17.20 -0.91
C LEU A 593 -0.87 -18.33 -1.67
N PRO A 594 -0.43 -19.60 -1.55
CA PRO A 594 -1.33 -20.68 -1.89
C PRO A 594 -2.61 -20.44 -1.08
N PRO A 595 -3.79 -20.61 -1.69
CA PRO A 595 -5.03 -20.47 -0.94
C PRO A 595 -4.89 -21.28 0.35
N PRO A 596 -5.43 -20.81 1.49
CA PRO A 596 -5.52 -21.65 2.67
C PRO A 596 -6.48 -22.80 2.34
N VAL A 597 -6.00 -23.81 1.61
CA VAL A 597 -6.71 -25.07 1.37
C VAL A 597 -6.47 -26.00 2.54
N ASP A 598 -5.97 -25.50 3.67
CA ASP A 598 -6.08 -26.26 4.90
C ASP A 598 -7.52 -26.12 5.39
N ARG A 599 -8.41 -26.94 4.80
CA ARG A 599 -9.80 -27.12 5.26
C ARG A 599 -9.87 -27.30 6.77
N ARG A 600 -8.82 -27.83 7.41
CA ARG A 600 -8.73 -27.94 8.86
C ARG A 600 -8.73 -26.56 9.50
N LEU A 601 -7.90 -25.62 9.04
CA LEU A 601 -7.86 -24.26 9.58
C LEU A 601 -9.21 -23.53 9.39
N ASP A 602 -9.87 -23.68 8.26
CA ASP A 602 -11.19 -23.08 8.03
C ASP A 602 -12.28 -23.72 8.92
N MET A 603 -12.27 -25.05 9.06
CA MET A 603 -13.17 -25.75 9.99
C MET A 603 -12.88 -25.40 11.45
N TRP A 604 -11.62 -25.17 11.80
CA TRP A 604 -11.21 -24.69 13.12
C TRP A 604 -11.64 -23.23 13.35
N ARG A 605 -11.54 -22.35 12.33
CA ARG A 605 -12.04 -20.97 12.37
C ARG A 605 -13.56 -20.96 12.58
N ASP A 606 -14.29 -21.75 11.80
CA ASP A 606 -15.74 -21.89 11.93
C ASP A 606 -16.12 -22.40 13.32
N ALA A 607 -15.38 -23.38 13.86
CA ALA A 607 -15.59 -23.89 15.20
C ALA A 607 -15.33 -22.84 16.29
N ILE A 608 -14.23 -22.07 16.22
CA ILE A 608 -13.92 -21.01 17.19
C ILE A 608 -14.99 -19.92 17.14
N VAL A 609 -15.45 -19.53 15.95
CA VAL A 609 -16.54 -18.55 15.77
C VAL A 609 -17.84 -19.07 16.39
N LEU A 610 -18.18 -20.34 16.16
CA LEU A 610 -19.37 -20.96 16.76
C LEU A 610 -19.25 -21.08 18.28
N LEU A 611 -18.09 -21.42 18.83
CA LEU A 611 -17.84 -21.47 20.27
C LEU A 611 -17.93 -20.07 20.92
N ARG A 612 -17.38 -19.03 20.29
CA ARG A 612 -17.52 -17.64 20.75
C ARG A 612 -18.97 -17.18 20.71
N ARG A 613 -19.70 -17.51 19.64
CA ARG A 613 -21.14 -17.23 19.52
C ARG A 613 -21.94 -17.93 20.62
N ALA A 614 -21.64 -19.19 20.89
CA ALA A 614 -22.25 -19.93 21.98
C ALA A 614 -21.92 -19.34 23.37
N HIS A 615 -20.69 -18.88 23.58
CA HIS A 615 -20.27 -18.23 24.82
C HIS A 615 -20.94 -16.86 25.03
N LEU A 616 -21.11 -16.07 23.97
CA LEU A 616 -21.85 -14.81 24.00
C LEU A 616 -23.34 -15.02 24.29
N ILE A 617 -23.95 -16.08 23.72
CA ILE A 617 -25.32 -16.49 24.04
C ILE A 617 -25.45 -16.92 25.51
N ASN A 618 -24.44 -17.60 26.07
CA ASN A 618 -24.41 -17.95 27.49
C ASN A 618 -24.36 -16.72 28.41
N ARG A 619 -23.77 -15.60 27.98
CA ARG A 619 -23.70 -14.36 28.77
C ARG A 619 -24.93 -13.46 28.63
N SER A 620 -25.72 -13.60 27.56
CA SER A 620 -26.87 -12.72 27.29
C SER A 620 -28.20 -13.17 27.93
N GLY A 621 -28.24 -14.34 28.58
CA GLY A 621 -29.41 -14.81 29.34
C GLY A 621 -30.69 -15.05 28.52
N LEU A 622 -30.64 -14.99 27.19
CA LEU A 622 -31.82 -15.12 26.32
C LEU A 622 -32.18 -16.58 26.10
N ASP A 623 -33.29 -17.03 26.69
CA ASP A 623 -33.85 -18.38 26.60
C ASP A 623 -34.19 -18.80 25.17
N ALA A 624 -33.30 -19.62 24.59
CA ALA A 624 -33.59 -20.46 23.44
C ALA A 624 -32.71 -21.71 23.52
N ASP A 625 -33.05 -22.63 24.42
CA ASP A 625 -32.28 -23.85 24.70
C ASP A 625 -32.03 -24.73 23.46
N GLN A 626 -32.92 -24.69 22.46
CA GLN A 626 -32.76 -25.40 21.19
C GLN A 626 -31.63 -24.80 20.32
N GLY A 627 -31.58 -23.47 20.18
CA GLY A 627 -30.57 -22.79 19.38
C GLY A 627 -29.18 -22.79 20.05
N ARG A 628 -29.15 -22.82 21.39
CA ARG A 628 -27.93 -22.94 22.19
C ARG A 628 -27.23 -24.29 21.97
N PHE A 629 -27.99 -25.38 22.05
CA PHE A 629 -27.46 -26.73 21.89
C PHE A 629 -26.99 -26.98 20.45
N ASP A 630 -27.75 -26.53 19.45
CA ASP A 630 -27.40 -26.72 18.03
C ASP A 630 -26.10 -26.00 17.63
N VAL A 631 -25.84 -24.81 18.16
CA VAL A 631 -24.60 -24.06 17.86
C VAL A 631 -23.39 -24.71 18.53
N TRP A 632 -23.54 -25.16 19.78
CA TRP A 632 -22.50 -25.89 20.51
C TRP A 632 -22.18 -27.24 19.85
N GLN A 633 -23.21 -28.00 19.49
CA GLN A 633 -23.06 -29.30 18.86
C GLN A 633 -22.43 -29.18 17.46
N ARG A 634 -22.81 -28.17 16.66
CA ARG A 634 -22.15 -27.88 15.37
C ARG A 634 -20.69 -27.50 15.53
N ALA A 635 -20.34 -26.75 16.58
CA ALA A 635 -18.96 -26.40 16.86
C ALA A 635 -18.14 -27.66 17.21
N ILE A 636 -18.68 -28.53 18.08
CA ILE A 636 -18.07 -29.82 18.41
C ILE A 636 -17.95 -30.72 17.17
N ASP A 637 -18.97 -30.79 16.32
CA ASP A 637 -18.96 -31.61 15.11
C ASP A 637 -17.95 -31.11 14.08
N LEU A 638 -17.79 -29.78 13.93
CA LEU A 638 -16.75 -29.19 13.08
C LEU A 638 -15.35 -29.49 13.62
N LEU A 639 -15.15 -29.40 14.94
CA LEU A 639 -13.89 -29.77 15.60
C LEU A 639 -13.59 -31.26 15.40
N ASN A 640 -14.59 -32.13 15.56
CA ASN A 640 -14.44 -33.57 15.39
C ASN A 640 -14.18 -33.93 13.92
N ARG A 641 -14.84 -33.30 12.95
CA ARG A 641 -14.55 -33.49 11.53
C ARG A 641 -13.16 -32.99 11.16
N ALA A 642 -12.71 -31.86 11.72
CA ALA A 642 -11.34 -31.39 11.55
C ALA A 642 -10.33 -32.39 12.15
N GLN A 643 -10.71 -33.09 13.23
CA GLN A 643 -9.94 -34.17 13.83
C GLN A 643 -9.96 -35.49 13.01
N GLU A 644 -11.05 -35.81 12.31
CA GLU A 644 -11.17 -37.00 11.44
C GLU A 644 -10.39 -36.85 10.14
N PHE A 645 -10.40 -35.66 9.52
CA PHE A 645 -9.51 -35.33 8.39
C PHE A 645 -8.03 -35.51 8.75
N SER A 646 -7.65 -35.25 10.00
CA SER A 646 -6.29 -35.47 10.52
C SER A 646 -5.93 -36.96 10.69
N LYS A 647 -6.90 -37.88 10.75
CA LYS A 647 -6.66 -39.34 10.85
C LYS A 647 -6.70 -40.05 9.49
N ALA A 648 -7.41 -39.50 8.51
CA ALA A 648 -7.58 -40.11 7.19
C ALA A 648 -6.36 -39.97 6.25
N GLU A 649 -5.42 -39.04 6.53
CA GLU A 649 -4.19 -38.83 5.72
C GLU A 649 -2.92 -39.48 6.29
N SER A 650 -3.06 -40.55 7.06
CA SER A 650 -1.93 -41.45 7.36
C SER A 650 -2.44 -42.89 7.27
N PRO A 651 -2.20 -43.68 6.19
CA PRO A 651 -1.01 -43.70 5.32
C PRO A 651 -1.31 -43.67 3.79
N SER A 652 -0.26 -43.56 2.97
CA SER A 652 -0.22 -43.67 1.50
C SER A 652 -0.69 -42.47 0.66
N LEU A 653 -0.01 -41.34 0.81
CA LEU A 653 0.39 -40.56 -0.36
C LEU A 653 1.92 -40.66 -0.47
N LYS A 654 2.36 -41.70 -1.19
CA LYS A 654 3.55 -41.57 -2.06
C LYS A 654 3.17 -40.54 -3.14
N CYS A 655 3.06 -39.28 -2.77
CA CYS A 655 3.22 -38.20 -3.72
C CYS A 655 4.72 -37.99 -3.80
N ASP A 656 5.27 -38.26 -4.98
CA ASP A 656 6.68 -38.13 -5.29
C ASP A 656 7.27 -36.87 -4.66
N ALA A 657 8.31 -37.07 -3.84
CA ALA A 657 9.14 -36.02 -3.28
C ALA A 657 9.89 -35.20 -4.38
N SER A 658 9.67 -35.50 -5.67
CA SER A 658 10.15 -34.71 -6.79
C SER A 658 9.22 -33.55 -7.19
N MET A 659 7.90 -33.62 -6.96
CA MET A 659 6.99 -32.52 -7.37
C MET A 659 6.81 -31.40 -6.33
N ALA A 660 7.15 -31.64 -5.06
CA ALA A 660 7.16 -30.59 -4.02
C ALA A 660 8.47 -29.80 -3.97
N MET A 661 9.49 -30.20 -4.73
CA MET A 661 10.80 -29.52 -4.81
C MET A 661 10.95 -28.56 -6.00
N GLU A 662 10.00 -28.51 -6.95
CA GLU A 662 10.06 -27.57 -8.08
C GLU A 662 9.16 -26.33 -7.94
N VAL A 663 8.43 -26.17 -6.82
CA VAL A 663 7.53 -25.01 -6.59
C VAL A 663 7.72 -24.37 -5.20
N VAL A 664 8.96 -24.33 -4.69
CA VAL A 664 9.34 -23.46 -3.55
C VAL A 664 10.62 -22.71 -3.89
#